data_AF-A0A922JTB6-F1
#
_entry.id   AF-A0A922JTB6-F1
#
_cell.length_a   1.000
_cell.length_b   1.000
_cell.length_c   1.000
_cell.angle_alpha   90.00
_cell.angle_beta   90.00
_cell.angle_gamma   90.00
#
_symmetry.space_group_name_H-M   'P 1'
#
loop_
_entity.id
_entity.type
_entity.pdbx_description
1 polymer ?
#
loop_
_entity_poly.entity_id
_entity_poly.type
_entity_poly.pdbx_seq_one_letter_code
_entity_poly.pdbx_strand_id
1 'polypeptide(L)'
;MYFLDFQVGNFIHYLSTFLAGLVVGFVSAWRLALLSVAVIPGIAFAGGLYAYTLTGLTSKSRQSYANAGIIAEQAIAQVRTVYSYVGESKALNSYSDAIQNTLKLGYKAGMAKGLGLGCTYGIACMSWALVFWYAGVFIRNGQTDGGKAFTAIFSAIVGGMSLGQSFSNLGAFSKGKAAGYKLMEIIKQKPSIIQDPLDGKCLPEVHGNIEFKDVTFSYPSRPDVIIFRNFSIFFPAGKTLAVVGGSGSGKSTVVSLIERFYDPNQGQVLLDNVDIRTLQLKWLRDQIGLVNQEPALFATTILENILYGKPDATMAEVEAAASAANAHSFVALLPNGYNTQVGERGVQLSGGQKQRIAIARAMLKNPKILLLDEATSALDVGSESIVQEALDRLMVGRTTVVVAHRLSTIRNVDSIAVIQQGQVVETGTHEELIAKAGAYASLIRFQEMVRNGGFSNPSTRRSRSSRLSHSLSTKSLSLRSGSLRNLSYSYSTGADGRIEMISNAETDRRNPAPDGYFFRLLKLNAPEWPYSIMGAVGSVLSGFIGPTFAIVMSNMIEVFYYRNPASMERKTKEYVFIYIGAGLYAVVAYLIQHYFFSIMGENLTTRVRRMMLAAILRNEVGWFDEEEHNSSLLAARLATDAADVKSAIAERISVILQNMTSLLTSFIPSFYGMVPTLSAKVSPHSQR
;
A
#
# COMPACT_ATOMS: atom_id res chain seq x y z
N MET A 1 12.31 13.45 -9.00
CA MET A 1 13.56 13.86 -9.67
C MET A 1 14.58 14.35 -8.63
N TYR A 2 14.28 15.42 -7.87
CA TYR A 2 15.13 15.98 -6.81
C TYR A 2 15.76 14.99 -5.80
N PHE A 3 15.03 13.94 -5.40
CA PHE A 3 15.57 12.95 -4.46
C PHE A 3 16.71 12.11 -5.05
N LEU A 4 16.69 11.81 -6.35
CA LEU A 4 17.77 11.05 -6.99
C LEU A 4 19.00 11.95 -7.18
N ASP A 5 18.78 13.20 -7.60
CA ASP A 5 19.85 14.18 -7.85
C ASP A 5 20.66 14.47 -6.57
N PHE A 6 19.98 14.62 -5.42
CA PHE A 6 20.64 14.81 -4.13
C PHE A 6 21.50 13.59 -3.72
N GLN A 7 21.01 12.37 -3.96
CA GLN A 7 21.73 11.14 -3.62
C GLN A 7 22.95 10.92 -4.53
N VAL A 8 22.85 11.28 -5.81
CA VAL A 8 23.98 11.30 -6.75
C VAL A 8 25.02 12.31 -6.28
N GLY A 9 24.61 13.53 -5.94
CA GLY A 9 25.50 14.58 -5.43
C GLY A 9 26.26 14.12 -4.19
N ASN A 10 25.55 13.55 -3.21
CA ASN A 10 26.18 13.02 -1.98
C ASN A 10 27.15 11.87 -2.27
N PHE A 11 26.79 10.95 -3.18
CA PHE A 11 27.67 9.85 -3.57
C PHE A 11 28.99 10.37 -4.17
N ILE A 12 28.92 11.34 -5.08
CA ILE A 12 30.12 11.95 -5.69
C ILE A 12 30.94 12.70 -4.65
N HIS A 13 30.30 13.49 -3.78
CA HIS A 13 30.95 14.22 -2.70
C HIS A 13 31.76 13.27 -1.78
N TYR A 14 31.10 12.24 -1.25
CA TYR A 14 31.74 11.30 -0.33
C TYR A 14 32.83 10.45 -1.01
N LEU A 15 32.66 10.10 -2.28
CA LEU A 15 33.71 9.42 -3.05
C LEU A 15 34.94 10.31 -3.26
N SER A 16 34.73 11.59 -3.54
CA SER A 16 35.81 12.58 -3.65
C SER A 16 36.56 12.76 -2.32
N THR A 17 35.84 12.88 -1.21
CA THR A 17 36.43 12.97 0.14
C THR A 17 37.25 11.72 0.50
N PHE A 18 36.79 10.53 0.10
CA PHE A 18 37.54 9.29 0.27
C PHE A 18 38.88 9.32 -0.48
N LEU A 19 38.86 9.68 -1.76
CA LEU A 19 40.06 9.77 -2.58
C LEU A 19 41.04 10.81 -2.05
N ALA A 20 40.55 12.01 -1.70
CA ALA A 20 41.36 13.07 -1.13
C ALA A 20 41.97 12.66 0.22
N GLY A 21 41.19 12.03 1.10
CA GLY A 21 41.67 11.54 2.40
C GLY A 21 42.77 10.50 2.28
N LEU A 22 42.68 9.58 1.31
CA LEU A 22 43.75 8.63 1.02
C LEU A 22 45.01 9.33 0.50
N VAL A 23 44.88 10.24 -0.47
CA VAL A 23 46.03 10.96 -1.03
C VAL A 23 46.79 11.72 0.06
N VAL A 24 46.07 12.50 0.89
CA VAL A 24 46.68 13.25 2.00
C VAL A 24 47.34 12.32 3.03
N GLY A 25 46.69 11.19 3.32
CA GLY A 25 47.23 10.18 4.22
C GLY A 25 48.54 9.58 3.73
N PHE A 26 48.58 9.12 2.48
CA PHE A 26 49.77 8.51 1.88
C PHE A 26 50.92 9.49 1.70
N VAL A 27 50.64 10.76 1.37
CA VAL A 27 51.67 11.81 1.25
C VAL A 27 52.29 12.16 2.60
N SER A 28 51.49 12.16 3.67
CA SER A 28 51.96 12.54 5.01
C SER A 28 52.82 11.45 5.66
N ALA A 29 52.31 10.22 5.74
CA ALA A 29 53.01 9.08 6.32
C ALA A 29 52.47 7.76 5.75
N TRP A 30 53.03 7.32 4.61
CA TRP A 30 52.53 6.15 3.87
C TRP A 30 52.42 4.86 4.69
N ARG A 31 53.33 4.61 5.64
CA ARG A 31 53.31 3.41 6.51
C ARG A 31 52.11 3.41 7.47
N LEU A 32 51.81 4.57 8.07
CA LEU A 32 50.68 4.73 9.00
C LEU A 32 49.35 4.82 8.27
N ALA A 33 49.33 5.45 7.09
CA ALA A 33 48.16 5.45 6.22
C ALA A 33 47.78 4.03 5.78
N LEU A 34 48.77 3.22 5.36
CA LEU A 34 48.55 1.81 4.99
C LEU A 34 47.98 1.00 6.16
N LEU A 35 48.53 1.18 7.37
CA LEU A 35 48.02 0.53 8.57
C LEU A 35 46.57 0.94 8.87
N SER A 36 46.27 2.24 8.77
CA SER A 36 44.92 2.76 9.01
C SER A 36 43.91 2.19 8.00
N VAL A 37 44.30 2.08 6.73
CA VAL A 37 43.50 1.45 5.68
C VAL A 37 43.30 -0.05 5.94
N ALA A 38 44.32 -0.76 6.44
CA ALA A 38 44.24 -2.20 6.71
C ALA A 38 43.19 -2.57 7.76
N VAL A 39 42.81 -1.65 8.65
CA VAL A 39 41.78 -1.93 9.67
C VAL A 39 40.35 -1.62 9.18
N ILE A 40 40.21 -0.79 8.14
CA ILE A 40 38.90 -0.44 7.56
C ILE A 40 38.08 -1.69 7.14
N PRO A 41 38.64 -2.71 6.46
CA PRO A 41 37.92 -3.94 6.12
C PRO A 41 37.32 -4.66 7.33
N GLY A 42 38.01 -4.67 8.48
CA GLY A 42 37.50 -5.30 9.70
C GLY A 42 36.25 -4.60 10.25
N ILE A 43 36.29 -3.26 10.29
CA ILE A 43 35.14 -2.43 10.68
C ILE A 43 33.99 -2.61 9.66
N ALA A 44 34.31 -2.59 8.37
CA ALA A 44 33.35 -2.76 7.29
C ALA A 44 32.67 -4.14 7.32
N PHE A 45 33.41 -5.21 7.63
CA PHE A 45 32.87 -6.55 7.78
C PHE A 45 31.87 -6.64 8.94
N ALA A 46 32.22 -6.09 10.11
CA ALA A 46 31.33 -6.04 11.27
C ALA A 46 30.05 -5.23 10.99
N GLY A 47 30.20 -4.04 10.41
CA GLY A 47 29.08 -3.18 10.02
C GLY A 47 28.21 -3.82 8.93
N GLY A 48 28.82 -4.50 7.96
CA GLY A 48 28.14 -5.21 6.88
C GLY A 48 27.33 -6.40 7.37
N LEU A 49 27.89 -7.22 8.27
CA LEU A 49 27.19 -8.34 8.91
C LEU A 49 25.98 -7.85 9.73
N TYR A 50 26.18 -6.78 10.50
CA TYR A 50 25.09 -6.08 11.19
C TYR A 50 24.00 -5.60 10.22
N ALA A 51 24.37 -4.89 9.15
CA ALA A 51 23.41 -4.37 8.17
C ALA A 51 22.63 -5.51 7.48
N TYR A 52 23.30 -6.61 7.11
CA TYR A 52 22.67 -7.78 6.49
C TYR A 52 21.64 -8.44 7.43
N THR A 53 22.03 -8.71 8.68
CA THR A 53 21.14 -9.32 9.67
C THR A 53 19.94 -8.44 10.01
N LEU A 54 20.16 -7.13 10.22
CA LEU A 54 19.09 -6.19 10.55
C LEU A 54 18.12 -6.00 9.37
N THR A 55 18.62 -5.87 8.14
CA THR A 55 17.77 -5.72 6.95
C THR A 55 16.90 -6.96 6.72
N GLY A 56 17.45 -8.16 6.89
CA GLY A 56 16.70 -9.42 6.82
C GLY A 56 15.58 -9.52 7.86
N LEU A 57 15.88 -9.20 9.14
CA LEU A 57 14.88 -9.22 10.22
C LEU A 57 13.80 -8.15 10.04
N THR A 58 14.19 -6.93 9.64
CA THR A 58 13.26 -5.82 9.40
C THR A 58 12.35 -6.10 8.21
N SER A 59 12.87 -6.73 7.15
CA SER A 59 12.07 -7.17 5.99
C SER A 59 11.00 -8.19 6.41
N LYS A 60 11.37 -9.20 7.19
CA LYS A 60 10.41 -10.19 7.74
C LYS A 60 9.36 -9.54 8.64
N SER A 61 9.78 -8.61 9.50
CA SER A 61 8.87 -7.84 10.38
C SER A 61 7.87 -7.02 9.56
N ARG A 62 8.35 -6.32 8.52
CA ARG A 62 7.48 -5.54 7.61
C ARG A 62 6.46 -6.41 6.89
N GLN A 63 6.84 -7.61 6.45
CA GLN A 63 5.92 -8.56 5.81
C GLN A 63 4.87 -9.07 6.81
N SER A 64 5.28 -9.40 8.04
CA SER A 64 4.35 -9.79 9.11
C SER A 64 3.34 -8.67 9.43
N TYR A 65 3.81 -7.42 9.49
CA TYR A 65 2.93 -6.25 9.65
C TYR A 65 1.97 -6.05 8.47
N ALA A 66 2.40 -6.31 7.23
CA ALA A 66 1.52 -6.24 6.07
C ALA A 66 0.39 -7.29 6.16
N ASN A 67 0.70 -8.52 6.57
CA ASN A 67 -0.29 -9.57 6.77
C ASN A 67 -1.31 -9.19 7.87
N ALA A 68 -0.86 -8.64 8.99
CA ALA A 68 -1.75 -8.14 10.04
C ALA A 68 -2.62 -6.97 9.52
N GLY A 69 -2.04 -6.08 8.71
CA GLY A 69 -2.75 -4.98 8.06
C GLY A 69 -3.89 -5.45 7.18
N ILE A 70 -3.69 -6.50 6.37
CA ILE A 70 -4.74 -7.10 5.53
C ILE A 70 -5.92 -7.60 6.37
N ILE A 71 -5.65 -8.23 7.52
CA ILE A 71 -6.71 -8.72 8.42
C ILE A 71 -7.53 -7.55 8.99
N ALA A 72 -6.86 -6.46 9.41
CA ALA A 72 -7.53 -5.28 9.90
C ALA A 72 -8.35 -4.58 8.79
N GLU A 73 -7.77 -4.43 7.59
CA GLU A 73 -8.43 -3.84 6.43
C GLU A 73 -9.70 -4.61 6.05
N GLN A 74 -9.62 -5.95 6.00
CA GLN A 74 -10.78 -6.80 5.72
C GLN A 74 -11.88 -6.65 6.78
N ALA A 75 -11.51 -6.60 8.06
CA ALA A 75 -12.47 -6.41 9.15
C ALA A 75 -13.17 -5.05 9.06
N ILE A 76 -12.43 -3.98 8.73
CA ILE A 76 -12.97 -2.62 8.57
C ILE A 76 -13.83 -2.53 7.30
N ALA A 77 -13.35 -3.07 6.16
CA ALA A 77 -14.10 -3.07 4.90
C ALA A 77 -15.42 -3.83 4.98
N GLN A 78 -15.49 -4.84 5.86
CA GLN A 78 -16.68 -5.65 6.09
C GLN A 78 -17.33 -5.38 7.44
N VAL A 79 -17.20 -4.15 7.98
CA VAL A 79 -17.65 -3.80 9.33
C VAL A 79 -19.12 -4.13 9.58
N ARG A 80 -20.00 -3.92 8.59
CA ARG A 80 -21.44 -4.26 8.69
C ARG A 80 -21.65 -5.76 8.94
N THR A 81 -20.86 -6.61 8.31
CA THR A 81 -20.87 -8.07 8.52
C THR A 81 -20.25 -8.42 9.88
N VAL A 82 -19.19 -7.74 10.28
CA VAL A 82 -18.59 -7.96 11.60
C VAL A 82 -19.61 -7.66 12.71
N TYR A 83 -20.33 -6.53 12.62
CA TYR A 83 -21.32 -6.15 13.63
C TYR A 83 -22.57 -7.02 13.60
N SER A 84 -23.08 -7.39 12.41
CA SER A 84 -24.28 -8.24 12.31
C SER A 84 -24.09 -9.63 12.90
N TYR A 85 -22.86 -10.14 12.92
CA TYR A 85 -22.49 -11.42 13.53
C TYR A 85 -21.81 -11.28 14.90
N VAL A 86 -21.77 -10.08 15.50
CA VAL A 86 -21.12 -9.82 16.81
C VAL A 86 -19.67 -10.32 16.83
N GLY A 87 -18.96 -10.05 15.74
CA GLY A 87 -17.64 -10.57 15.41
C GLY A 87 -16.47 -9.67 15.82
N GLU A 88 -16.69 -8.56 16.51
CA GLU A 88 -15.68 -7.53 16.82
C GLU A 88 -14.54 -8.13 17.65
N SER A 89 -14.88 -8.91 18.67
CA SER A 89 -13.89 -9.60 19.52
C SER A 89 -13.07 -10.63 18.73
N LYS A 90 -13.71 -11.33 17.77
CA LYS A 90 -13.03 -12.30 16.90
C LYS A 90 -12.06 -11.60 15.95
N ALA A 91 -12.47 -10.48 15.36
CA ALA A 91 -11.60 -9.66 14.50
C ALA A 91 -10.39 -9.12 15.29
N LEU A 92 -10.61 -8.58 16.49
CA LEU A 92 -9.54 -8.08 17.37
C LEU A 92 -8.55 -9.17 17.79
N ASN A 93 -9.04 -10.36 18.14
CA ASN A 93 -8.17 -11.48 18.53
C ASN A 93 -7.37 -11.98 17.32
N SER A 94 -7.99 -12.13 16.15
CA SER A 94 -7.30 -12.54 14.91
C SER A 94 -6.19 -11.56 14.53
N TYR A 95 -6.43 -10.26 14.68
CA TYR A 95 -5.42 -9.23 14.48
C TYR A 95 -4.29 -9.31 15.53
N SER A 96 -4.64 -9.55 16.80
CA SER A 96 -3.67 -9.68 17.89
C SER A 96 -2.74 -10.88 17.69
N ASP A 97 -3.29 -12.02 17.26
CA ASP A 97 -2.52 -13.24 16.97
C ASP A 97 -1.55 -13.01 15.80
N ALA A 98 -1.98 -12.29 14.77
CA ALA A 98 -1.12 -11.91 13.64
C ALA A 98 0.04 -11.01 14.07
N ILE A 99 -0.16 -10.11 15.05
CA ILE A 99 0.89 -9.22 15.56
C ILE A 99 1.90 -9.96 16.47
N GLN A 100 1.53 -11.04 17.14
CA GLN A 100 2.45 -11.74 18.04
C GLN A 100 3.73 -12.24 17.34
N ASN A 101 3.61 -12.68 16.08
CA ASN A 101 4.77 -13.07 15.28
C ASN A 101 5.69 -11.87 15.03
N THR A 102 5.11 -10.69 14.86
CA THR A 102 5.85 -9.45 14.66
C THR A 102 6.61 -9.02 15.92
N LEU A 103 6.03 -9.20 17.11
CA LEU A 103 6.72 -8.95 18.39
C LEU A 103 8.01 -9.78 18.51
N LYS A 104 7.93 -11.08 18.23
CA LYS A 104 9.09 -11.99 18.30
C LYS A 104 10.21 -11.58 17.34
N LEU A 105 9.84 -11.14 16.13
CA LEU A 105 10.80 -10.63 15.15
C LEU A 105 11.41 -9.29 15.60
N GLY A 106 10.60 -8.41 16.19
CA GLY A 106 11.03 -7.14 16.76
C GLY A 106 12.07 -7.30 17.88
N TYR A 107 11.86 -8.22 18.81
CA TYR A 107 12.83 -8.49 19.88
C TYR A 107 14.18 -9.00 19.34
N LYS A 108 14.13 -9.90 18.34
CA LYS A 108 15.34 -10.38 17.66
C LYS A 108 16.06 -9.24 16.91
N ALA A 109 15.31 -8.33 16.30
CA ALA A 109 15.87 -7.15 15.63
C ALA A 109 16.55 -6.20 16.63
N GLY A 110 15.96 -5.98 17.81
CA GLY A 110 16.56 -5.20 18.89
C GLY A 110 17.89 -5.79 19.39
N MET A 111 17.93 -7.09 19.62
CA MET A 111 19.16 -7.80 20.02
C MET A 111 20.24 -7.73 18.94
N ALA A 112 19.87 -7.99 17.68
CA ALA A 112 20.78 -7.88 16.54
C ALA A 112 21.32 -6.44 16.38
N LYS A 113 20.48 -5.43 16.62
CA LYS A 113 20.88 -4.02 16.59
C LYS A 113 21.87 -3.68 17.70
N GLY A 114 21.59 -4.07 18.94
CA GLY A 114 22.47 -3.85 20.08
C GLY A 114 23.85 -4.51 19.91
N LEU A 115 23.87 -5.81 19.58
CA LEU A 115 25.12 -6.52 19.32
C LEU A 115 25.86 -5.98 18.09
N GLY A 116 25.15 -5.71 16.99
CA GLY A 116 25.76 -5.24 15.75
C GLY A 116 26.44 -3.88 15.90
N LEU A 117 25.75 -2.89 16.49
CA LEU A 117 26.32 -1.58 16.79
C LEU A 117 27.46 -1.71 17.81
N GLY A 118 27.23 -2.44 18.91
CA GLY A 118 28.22 -2.69 19.95
C GLY A 118 29.53 -3.28 19.40
N CYS A 119 29.46 -4.35 18.62
CA CYS A 119 30.62 -4.99 18.01
C CYS A 119 31.32 -4.08 16.99
N THR A 120 30.57 -3.31 16.20
CA THR A 120 31.14 -2.36 15.22
C THR A 120 31.95 -1.27 15.94
N TYR A 121 31.39 -0.67 16.98
CA TYR A 121 32.11 0.32 17.81
C TYR A 121 33.27 -0.31 18.58
N GLY A 122 33.09 -1.53 19.11
CA GLY A 122 34.15 -2.27 19.80
C GLY A 122 35.37 -2.53 18.92
N ILE A 123 35.14 -3.04 17.70
CA ILE A 123 36.20 -3.25 16.70
C ILE A 123 36.82 -1.91 16.30
N ALA A 124 36.04 -0.86 16.11
CA ALA A 124 36.58 0.47 15.82
C ALA A 124 37.50 0.98 16.94
N CYS A 125 37.14 0.84 18.21
CA CYS A 125 38.01 1.22 19.34
C CYS A 125 39.31 0.40 19.37
N MET A 126 39.24 -0.91 19.13
CA MET A 126 40.44 -1.76 19.04
C MET A 126 41.33 -1.38 17.85
N SER A 127 40.72 -0.95 16.75
CA SER A 127 41.41 -0.43 15.56
C SER A 127 42.23 0.81 15.88
N TRP A 128 41.63 1.76 16.59
CA TRP A 128 42.30 2.98 17.07
C TRP A 128 43.45 2.65 18.03
N ALA A 129 43.24 1.70 18.94
CA ALA A 129 44.28 1.24 19.86
C ALA A 129 45.51 0.70 19.11
N LEU A 130 45.29 -0.12 18.07
CA LEU A 130 46.34 -0.68 17.24
C LEU A 130 47.09 0.41 16.46
N VAL A 131 46.36 1.32 15.82
CA VAL A 131 46.95 2.41 15.02
C VAL A 131 47.78 3.36 15.90
N PHE A 132 47.30 3.75 17.08
CA PHE A 132 48.05 4.61 17.99
C PHE A 132 49.26 3.92 18.62
N TRP A 133 49.17 2.62 18.93
CA TRP A 133 50.32 1.86 19.42
C TRP A 133 51.48 1.86 18.41
N TYR A 134 51.18 1.54 17.14
CA TYR A 134 52.17 1.56 16.08
C TYR A 134 52.66 2.97 15.74
N ALA A 135 51.80 3.99 15.80
CA ALA A 135 52.21 5.39 15.65
C ALA A 135 53.27 5.78 16.68
N GLY A 136 53.08 5.42 17.95
CA GLY A 136 54.07 5.64 19.00
C GLY A 136 55.41 4.95 18.71
N VAL A 137 55.40 3.75 18.15
CA VAL A 137 56.63 3.03 17.75
C VAL A 137 57.37 3.75 16.62
N PHE A 138 56.66 4.23 15.60
CA PHE A 138 57.26 4.94 14.46
C PHE A 138 57.84 6.31 14.86
N ILE A 139 57.15 7.02 15.74
CA ILE A 139 57.61 8.31 16.30
C ILE A 139 58.85 8.09 17.16
N ARG A 140 58.86 7.06 18.01
CA ARG A 140 60.02 6.72 18.87
C ARG A 140 61.27 6.42 18.06
N ASN A 141 61.11 5.72 16.95
CA ASN A 141 62.22 5.33 16.07
C ASN A 141 62.69 6.48 15.16
N GLY A 142 62.15 7.70 15.32
CA GLY A 142 62.52 8.88 14.54
C GLY A 142 62.09 8.83 13.07
N GLN A 143 61.17 7.93 12.70
CA GLN A 143 60.78 7.73 11.30
C GLN A 143 59.70 8.72 10.83
N THR A 144 58.94 9.32 11.75
CA THR A 144 57.82 10.23 11.44
C THR A 144 57.59 11.20 12.59
N ASP A 145 57.11 12.40 12.28
CA ASP A 145 56.69 13.42 13.27
C ASP A 145 55.26 13.17 13.77
N GLY A 146 54.97 13.53 15.02
CA GLY A 146 53.66 13.34 15.64
C GLY A 146 52.53 14.03 14.86
N GLY A 147 52.79 15.22 14.30
CA GLY A 147 51.83 15.94 13.47
C GLY A 147 51.51 15.20 12.17
N LYS A 148 52.54 14.76 11.43
CA LYS A 148 52.37 13.98 10.19
C LYS A 148 51.69 12.63 10.43
N ALA A 149 52.01 11.98 11.54
CA ALA A 149 51.38 10.73 11.96
C ALA A 149 49.88 10.93 12.21
N PHE A 150 49.50 11.97 12.96
CA PHE A 150 48.10 12.29 13.22
C PHE A 150 47.33 12.65 11.94
N THR A 151 47.89 13.51 11.07
CA THR A 151 47.29 13.84 9.78
C THR A 151 47.05 12.58 8.94
N ALA A 152 48.02 11.66 8.88
CA ALA A 152 47.88 10.43 8.11
C ALA A 152 46.74 9.53 8.63
N ILE A 153 46.66 9.36 9.94
CA ILE A 153 45.63 8.55 10.60
C ILE A 153 44.25 9.18 10.41
N PHE A 154 44.13 10.48 10.68
CA PHE A 154 42.87 11.19 10.62
C PHE A 154 42.32 11.25 9.18
N SER A 155 43.16 11.58 8.19
CA SER A 155 42.75 11.62 6.79
C SER A 155 42.33 10.25 6.24
N ALA A 156 43.03 9.17 6.62
CA ALA A 156 42.65 7.81 6.23
C ALA A 156 41.29 7.40 6.81
N ILE A 157 41.00 7.78 8.06
CA ILE A 157 39.74 7.41 8.73
C ILE A 157 38.57 8.25 8.24
N VAL A 158 38.75 9.57 8.07
CA VAL A 158 37.74 10.43 7.45
C VAL A 158 37.40 9.91 6.05
N GLY A 159 38.42 9.55 5.25
CA GLY A 159 38.21 8.93 3.96
C GLY A 159 37.41 7.63 4.07
N GLY A 160 37.78 6.73 4.98
CA GLY A 160 37.07 5.47 5.21
C GLY A 160 35.60 5.67 5.64
N MET A 161 35.32 6.66 6.49
CA MET A 161 33.96 7.02 6.89
C MET A 161 33.15 7.55 5.70
N SER A 162 33.73 8.42 4.87
CA SER A 162 33.10 8.91 3.65
C SER A 162 32.75 7.77 2.70
N LEU A 163 33.65 6.81 2.50
CA LEU A 163 33.37 5.62 1.69
C LEU A 163 32.16 4.82 2.23
N GLY A 164 32.06 4.66 3.56
CA GLY A 164 30.91 4.03 4.20
C GLY A 164 29.59 4.76 3.92
N GLN A 165 29.60 6.09 3.98
CA GLN A 165 28.43 6.92 3.64
C GLN A 165 28.06 6.82 2.15
N SER A 166 29.03 6.74 1.24
CA SER A 166 28.79 6.50 -0.19
C SER A 166 28.00 5.21 -0.43
N PHE A 167 28.35 4.11 0.27
CA PHE A 167 27.66 2.82 0.13
C PHE A 167 26.19 2.87 0.59
N SER A 168 25.87 3.71 1.57
CA SER A 168 24.47 3.90 1.99
C SER A 168 23.59 4.51 0.90
N ASN A 169 24.16 5.38 0.05
CA ASN A 169 23.44 6.06 -1.04
C ASN A 169 23.16 5.10 -2.21
N LEU A 170 24.02 4.10 -2.45
CA LEU A 170 23.83 3.02 -3.43
C LEU A 170 22.51 2.25 -3.25
N GLY A 171 22.05 2.10 -1.99
CA GLY A 171 20.76 1.48 -1.70
C GLY A 171 19.57 2.23 -2.29
N ALA A 172 19.64 3.57 -2.38
CA ALA A 172 18.60 4.39 -3.00
C ALA A 172 18.54 4.16 -4.52
N PHE A 173 19.70 4.06 -5.18
CA PHE A 173 19.77 3.74 -6.61
C PHE A 173 19.17 2.39 -6.94
N SER A 174 19.48 1.36 -6.14
CA SER A 174 18.91 0.02 -6.35
C SER A 174 17.38 0.03 -6.24
N LYS A 175 16.83 0.75 -5.24
CA LYS A 175 15.37 0.90 -5.09
C LYS A 175 14.75 1.68 -6.25
N GLY A 176 15.40 2.77 -6.67
CA GLY A 176 14.99 3.57 -7.82
C GLY A 176 14.96 2.75 -9.11
N LYS A 177 15.99 1.96 -9.37
CA LYS A 177 16.08 1.05 -10.54
C LYS A 177 14.96 0.00 -10.52
N ALA A 178 14.71 -0.64 -9.38
CA ALA A 178 13.66 -1.65 -9.25
C ALA A 178 12.25 -1.07 -9.44
N ALA A 179 11.98 0.10 -8.86
CA ALA A 179 10.71 0.80 -9.06
C ALA A 179 10.55 1.26 -10.52
N GLY A 180 11.61 1.83 -11.10
CA GLY A 180 11.66 2.25 -12.49
C GLY A 180 11.42 1.11 -13.47
N TYR A 181 11.99 -0.09 -13.21
CA TYR A 181 11.73 -1.28 -14.03
C TYR A 181 10.24 -1.64 -14.04
N LYS A 182 9.60 -1.74 -12.87
CA LYS A 182 8.16 -2.08 -12.77
C LYS A 182 7.27 -1.04 -13.45
N LEU A 183 7.59 0.25 -13.28
CA LEU A 183 6.87 1.32 -13.95
C LEU A 183 7.03 1.21 -15.48
N MET A 184 8.26 0.99 -15.93
CA MET A 184 8.57 0.86 -17.35
C MET A 184 7.97 -0.40 -17.97
N GLU A 185 7.88 -1.50 -17.22
CA GLU A 185 7.23 -2.73 -17.62
C GLU A 185 5.75 -2.50 -17.92
N ILE A 186 5.02 -1.81 -17.03
CA ILE A 186 3.62 -1.43 -17.24
C ILE A 186 3.49 -0.44 -18.41
N ILE A 187 4.36 0.56 -18.52
CA ILE A 187 4.33 1.56 -19.60
C ILE A 187 4.60 0.91 -20.97
N LYS A 188 5.51 -0.07 -21.03
CA LYS A 188 5.86 -0.77 -22.27
C LYS A 188 4.92 -1.93 -22.60
N GLN A 189 4.07 -2.34 -21.66
CA GLN A 189 3.11 -3.42 -21.87
C GLN A 189 2.15 -3.02 -22.99
N LYS A 190 2.18 -3.76 -24.10
CA LYS A 190 1.25 -3.56 -25.21
C LYS A 190 0.02 -4.45 -24.98
N PRO A 191 -1.20 -3.89 -24.89
CA PRO A 191 -2.42 -4.68 -24.76
C PRO A 191 -2.68 -5.46 -26.06
N SER A 192 -3.28 -6.65 -25.94
CA SER A 192 -3.73 -7.44 -27.11
C SER A 192 -4.92 -6.79 -27.82
N ILE A 193 -5.84 -6.21 -27.04
CA ILE A 193 -6.97 -5.44 -27.55
C ILE A 193 -6.54 -3.97 -27.59
N ILE A 194 -6.22 -3.49 -28.79
CA ILE A 194 -5.83 -2.09 -29.04
C ILE A 194 -7.10 -1.25 -29.17
N GLN A 195 -7.19 -0.12 -28.45
CA GLN A 195 -8.39 0.72 -28.45
C GLN A 195 -8.69 1.31 -29.83
N ASP A 196 -7.67 1.80 -30.54
CA ASP A 196 -7.84 2.43 -31.84
C ASP A 196 -6.68 2.02 -32.78
N PRO A 197 -6.77 0.85 -33.44
CA PRO A 197 -5.83 0.49 -34.50
C PRO A 197 -5.97 1.48 -35.67
N LEU A 198 -4.86 1.89 -36.29
CA LEU A 198 -4.84 2.80 -37.46
C LEU A 198 -5.69 2.26 -38.65
N ASP A 199 -5.86 0.94 -38.73
CA ASP A 199 -6.68 0.23 -39.73
C ASP A 199 -8.09 -0.14 -39.23
N GLY A 200 -8.53 0.39 -38.09
CA GLY A 200 -9.86 0.12 -37.53
C GLY A 200 -10.97 0.64 -38.42
N LYS A 201 -11.91 -0.24 -38.82
CA LYS A 201 -13.07 0.17 -39.62
C LYS A 201 -14.16 0.77 -38.73
N CYS A 202 -14.79 1.83 -39.21
CA CYS A 202 -16.04 2.37 -38.67
C CYS A 202 -17.12 2.17 -39.73
N LEU A 203 -18.25 1.57 -39.34
CA LEU A 203 -19.36 1.39 -40.28
C LEU A 203 -20.09 2.74 -40.43
N PRO A 204 -20.42 3.16 -41.67
CA PRO A 204 -21.14 4.41 -41.89
C PRO A 204 -22.58 4.34 -41.37
N GLU A 205 -23.21 3.17 -41.44
CA GLU A 205 -24.52 2.90 -40.86
C GLU A 205 -24.49 1.58 -40.07
N VAL A 206 -25.18 1.57 -38.93
CA VAL A 206 -25.30 0.40 -38.06
C VAL A 206 -26.76 0.00 -38.00
N HIS A 207 -27.07 -1.17 -38.56
CA HIS A 207 -28.40 -1.78 -38.45
C HIS A 207 -28.54 -2.50 -37.12
N GLY A 208 -27.44 -3.03 -36.58
CA GLY A 208 -27.39 -3.65 -35.27
C GLY A 208 -27.67 -5.15 -35.29
N ASN A 209 -27.31 -5.87 -36.35
CA ASN A 209 -27.32 -7.34 -36.37
C ASN A 209 -26.08 -7.88 -35.66
N ILE A 210 -26.25 -8.76 -34.68
CA ILE A 210 -25.13 -9.39 -33.97
C ILE A 210 -25.16 -10.89 -34.21
N GLU A 211 -24.04 -11.49 -34.61
CA GLU A 211 -23.95 -12.93 -34.90
C GLU A 211 -22.74 -13.54 -34.21
N PHE A 212 -22.95 -14.64 -33.49
CA PHE A 212 -21.89 -15.50 -32.98
C PHE A 212 -21.75 -16.69 -33.94
N LYS A 213 -20.54 -16.94 -34.44
CA LYS A 213 -20.21 -18.09 -35.30
C LYS A 213 -19.20 -19.00 -34.62
N ASP A 214 -19.66 -20.18 -34.22
CA ASP A 214 -18.87 -21.29 -33.68
C ASP A 214 -17.90 -20.85 -32.57
N VAL A 215 -18.40 -20.02 -31.66
CA VAL A 215 -17.56 -19.39 -30.63
C VAL A 215 -17.21 -20.39 -29.53
N THR A 216 -15.91 -20.52 -29.27
CA THR A 216 -15.36 -21.23 -28.11
C THR A 216 -14.61 -20.24 -27.23
N PHE A 217 -14.91 -20.24 -25.93
CA PHE A 217 -14.38 -19.25 -24.99
C PHE A 217 -14.09 -19.81 -23.59
N SER A 218 -12.99 -19.33 -23.01
CA SER A 218 -12.53 -19.56 -21.63
C SER A 218 -11.98 -18.25 -21.05
N TYR A 219 -12.25 -17.97 -19.77
CA TYR A 219 -11.67 -16.79 -19.13
C TYR A 219 -10.17 -16.97 -18.87
N PRO A 220 -9.33 -15.92 -19.06
CA PRO A 220 -7.88 -16.01 -18.82
C PRO A 220 -7.49 -16.42 -17.39
N SER A 221 -8.35 -16.14 -16.40
CA SER A 221 -8.12 -16.53 -15.01
C SER A 221 -8.31 -18.03 -14.74
N ARG A 222 -9.00 -18.74 -15.64
CA ARG A 222 -9.31 -20.18 -15.57
C ARG A 222 -9.37 -20.78 -16.99
N PRO A 223 -8.21 -20.94 -17.67
CA PRO A 223 -8.17 -21.39 -19.06
C PRO A 223 -8.71 -22.82 -19.25
N ASP A 224 -8.63 -23.67 -18.22
CA ASP A 224 -9.06 -25.07 -18.28
C ASP A 224 -10.60 -25.25 -18.30
N VAL A 225 -11.35 -24.20 -17.98
CA VAL A 225 -12.82 -24.24 -17.91
C VAL A 225 -13.40 -23.57 -19.14
N ILE A 226 -13.82 -24.38 -20.11
CA ILE A 226 -14.50 -23.92 -21.32
C ILE A 226 -15.94 -23.53 -21.00
N ILE A 227 -16.30 -22.28 -21.27
CA ILE A 227 -17.64 -21.72 -21.01
C ILE A 227 -18.54 -21.90 -22.23
N PHE A 228 -18.05 -21.55 -23.42
CA PHE A 228 -18.79 -21.74 -24.69
C PHE A 228 -18.14 -22.82 -25.54
N ARG A 229 -18.96 -23.68 -26.15
CA ARG A 229 -18.52 -24.81 -27.00
C ARG A 229 -19.24 -24.75 -28.35
N ASN A 230 -18.60 -24.22 -29.39
CA ASN A 230 -19.23 -24.00 -30.70
C ASN A 230 -20.57 -23.24 -30.58
N PHE A 231 -20.55 -22.12 -29.85
CA PHE A 231 -21.73 -21.32 -29.59
C PHE A 231 -22.08 -20.46 -30.81
N SER A 232 -23.29 -20.66 -31.34
CA SER A 232 -23.81 -19.93 -32.50
C SER A 232 -25.20 -19.39 -32.22
N ILE A 233 -25.39 -18.08 -32.38
CA ILE A 233 -26.66 -17.38 -32.15
C ILE A 233 -26.71 -16.11 -33.02
N PHE A 234 -27.90 -15.76 -33.50
CA PHE A 234 -28.14 -14.57 -34.30
C PHE A 234 -29.14 -13.63 -33.60
N PHE A 235 -28.77 -12.36 -33.48
CA PHE A 235 -29.56 -11.28 -32.90
C PHE A 235 -29.96 -10.31 -34.04
N PRO A 236 -31.22 -10.35 -34.49
CA PRO A 236 -31.68 -9.50 -35.59
C PRO A 236 -31.81 -8.02 -35.19
N ALA A 237 -31.50 -7.14 -36.14
CA ALA A 237 -31.62 -5.69 -36.00
C ALA A 237 -33.02 -5.25 -35.52
N GLY A 238 -33.06 -4.37 -34.51
CA GLY A 238 -34.29 -3.73 -34.01
C GLY A 238 -35.24 -4.65 -33.24
N LYS A 239 -34.86 -5.90 -33.00
CA LYS A 239 -35.63 -6.86 -32.19
C LYS A 239 -35.00 -7.05 -30.81
N THR A 240 -35.83 -7.51 -29.87
CA THR A 240 -35.43 -7.88 -28.52
C THR A 240 -35.29 -9.40 -28.42
N LEU A 241 -34.09 -9.87 -28.06
CA LEU A 241 -33.83 -11.28 -27.83
C LEU A 241 -33.43 -11.52 -26.37
N ALA A 242 -34.13 -12.43 -25.69
CA ALA A 242 -33.80 -12.82 -24.33
C ALA A 242 -32.89 -14.05 -24.31
N VAL A 243 -31.84 -13.99 -23.48
CA VAL A 243 -30.92 -15.08 -23.21
C VAL A 243 -31.22 -15.64 -21.82
N VAL A 244 -31.66 -16.90 -21.77
CA VAL A 244 -32.07 -17.58 -20.54
C VAL A 244 -31.29 -18.87 -20.33
N GLY A 245 -31.12 -19.30 -19.07
CA GLY A 245 -30.38 -20.53 -18.76
C GLY A 245 -29.98 -20.61 -17.30
N GLY A 246 -29.51 -21.80 -16.88
CA GLY A 246 -29.07 -22.06 -15.51
C GLY A 246 -27.94 -21.13 -15.04
N SER A 247 -27.71 -21.07 -13.73
CA SER A 247 -26.55 -20.35 -13.20
C SER A 247 -25.25 -20.94 -13.74
N GLY A 248 -24.31 -20.09 -14.17
CA GLY A 248 -23.04 -20.52 -14.76
C GLY A 248 -23.11 -20.98 -16.23
N SER A 249 -24.23 -20.81 -16.93
CA SER A 249 -24.36 -21.21 -18.35
C SER A 249 -23.64 -20.28 -19.35
N GLY A 250 -23.07 -19.15 -18.89
CA GLY A 250 -22.35 -18.19 -19.74
C GLY A 250 -23.16 -16.97 -20.18
N LYS A 251 -24.34 -16.70 -19.61
CA LYS A 251 -25.21 -15.58 -20.04
C LYS A 251 -24.50 -14.21 -20.06
N SER A 252 -23.91 -13.79 -18.94
CA SER A 252 -23.14 -12.53 -18.86
C SER A 252 -21.85 -12.56 -19.69
N THR A 253 -21.36 -13.75 -20.06
CA THR A 253 -20.24 -13.91 -20.98
C THR A 253 -20.63 -13.50 -22.41
N VAL A 254 -21.89 -13.66 -22.82
CA VAL A 254 -22.40 -13.12 -24.10
C VAL A 254 -22.20 -11.61 -24.15
N VAL A 255 -22.64 -10.90 -23.11
CA VAL A 255 -22.49 -9.44 -22.97
C VAL A 255 -21.01 -9.04 -23.03
N SER A 256 -20.16 -9.74 -22.29
CA SER A 256 -18.71 -9.49 -22.23
C SER A 256 -18.00 -9.61 -23.60
N LEU A 257 -18.47 -10.53 -24.45
CA LEU A 257 -17.93 -10.74 -25.80
C LEU A 257 -18.46 -9.70 -26.80
N ILE A 258 -19.72 -9.26 -26.68
CA ILE A 258 -20.28 -8.19 -27.52
C ILE A 258 -19.54 -6.86 -27.28
N GLU A 259 -19.25 -6.53 -26.02
CA GLU A 259 -18.48 -5.32 -25.66
C GLU A 259 -16.97 -5.44 -25.92
N ARG A 260 -16.54 -6.61 -26.40
CA ARG A 260 -15.15 -6.97 -26.67
C ARG A 260 -14.27 -6.66 -25.45
N PHE A 261 -14.70 -7.07 -24.26
CA PHE A 261 -13.81 -7.13 -23.08
C PHE A 261 -12.84 -8.31 -23.19
N TYR A 262 -13.25 -9.35 -23.91
CA TYR A 262 -12.43 -10.50 -24.25
C TYR A 262 -12.64 -10.84 -25.72
N ASP A 263 -11.59 -11.35 -26.37
CA ASP A 263 -11.71 -11.98 -27.68
C ASP A 263 -11.99 -13.49 -27.50
N PRO A 264 -12.80 -14.12 -28.38
CA PRO A 264 -13.03 -15.55 -28.33
C PRO A 264 -11.75 -16.35 -28.64
N ASN A 265 -11.61 -17.56 -28.07
CA ASN A 265 -10.47 -18.43 -28.36
C ASN A 265 -10.54 -18.98 -29.79
N GLN A 266 -11.75 -19.36 -30.23
CA GLN A 266 -12.07 -19.80 -31.59
C GLN A 266 -13.44 -19.27 -31.99
N GLY A 267 -13.71 -19.18 -33.30
CA GLY A 267 -14.92 -18.58 -33.83
C GLY A 267 -14.83 -17.06 -33.99
N GLN A 268 -15.94 -16.43 -34.33
CA GLN A 268 -16.01 -14.98 -34.58
C GLN A 268 -17.31 -14.39 -34.04
N VAL A 269 -17.26 -13.13 -33.61
CA VAL A 269 -18.44 -12.32 -33.28
C VAL A 269 -18.53 -11.22 -34.32
N LEU A 270 -19.67 -11.14 -35.00
CA LEU A 270 -19.90 -10.25 -36.12
C LEU A 270 -20.94 -9.20 -35.71
N LEU A 271 -20.69 -7.95 -36.09
CA LEU A 271 -21.65 -6.85 -36.09
C LEU A 271 -21.92 -6.46 -37.55
N ASP A 272 -23.17 -6.58 -38.01
CA ASP A 272 -23.59 -6.32 -39.39
C ASP A 272 -22.70 -7.01 -40.44
N ASN A 273 -22.41 -8.30 -40.21
CA ASN A 273 -21.51 -9.17 -40.99
C ASN A 273 -20.02 -8.80 -40.97
N VAL A 274 -19.61 -7.85 -40.12
CA VAL A 274 -18.20 -7.46 -39.94
C VAL A 274 -17.69 -7.92 -38.59
N ASP A 275 -16.52 -8.56 -38.57
CA ASP A 275 -15.90 -9.05 -37.34
C ASP A 275 -15.53 -7.88 -36.41
N ILE A 276 -16.01 -7.93 -35.17
CA ILE A 276 -15.75 -6.92 -34.13
C ILE A 276 -14.26 -6.70 -33.87
N ARG A 277 -13.41 -7.67 -34.23
CA ARG A 277 -11.94 -7.56 -34.12
C ARG A 277 -11.36 -6.53 -35.07
N THR A 278 -12.00 -6.30 -36.21
CA THR A 278 -11.57 -5.36 -37.26
C THR A 278 -12.11 -3.94 -37.07
N LEU A 279 -13.08 -3.76 -36.17
CA LEU A 279 -13.70 -2.47 -35.88
C LEU A 279 -12.87 -1.67 -34.86
N GLN A 280 -12.98 -0.34 -34.94
CA GLN A 280 -12.41 0.55 -33.92
C GLN A 280 -13.15 0.38 -32.59
N LEU A 281 -12.43 0.12 -31.49
CA LEU A 281 -13.04 -0.26 -30.21
C LEU A 281 -13.82 0.88 -29.57
N LYS A 282 -13.29 2.12 -29.66
CA LYS A 282 -13.97 3.30 -29.15
C LYS A 282 -15.31 3.49 -29.84
N TRP A 283 -15.34 3.39 -31.17
CA TRP A 283 -16.54 3.49 -31.97
C TRP A 283 -17.53 2.34 -31.69
N LEU A 284 -17.05 1.08 -31.63
CA LEU A 284 -17.90 -0.07 -31.32
C LEU A 284 -18.62 0.11 -29.98
N ARG A 285 -17.87 0.50 -28.94
CA ARG A 285 -18.45 0.73 -27.61
C ARG A 285 -19.35 1.94 -27.56
N ASP A 286 -19.17 2.93 -28.42
CA ASP A 286 -20.07 4.09 -28.52
C ASP A 286 -21.46 3.67 -29.04
N GLN A 287 -21.54 2.66 -29.91
CA GLN A 287 -22.82 2.13 -30.41
C GLN A 287 -23.57 1.24 -29.39
N ILE A 288 -22.93 0.87 -28.28
CA ILE A 288 -23.45 -0.08 -27.29
C ILE A 288 -23.79 0.63 -25.97
N GLY A 289 -24.97 0.38 -25.43
CA GLY A 289 -25.35 0.75 -24.06
C GLY A 289 -25.46 -0.48 -23.17
N LEU A 290 -24.85 -0.41 -21.98
CA LEU A 290 -24.85 -1.49 -21.01
C LEU A 290 -25.59 -1.08 -19.73
N VAL A 291 -26.48 -1.93 -19.26
CA VAL A 291 -27.12 -1.83 -17.95
C VAL A 291 -26.87 -3.12 -17.18
N ASN A 292 -26.02 -3.03 -16.16
CA ASN A 292 -25.61 -4.17 -15.32
C ASN A 292 -26.62 -4.49 -14.21
N GLN A 293 -26.48 -5.70 -13.65
CA GLN A 293 -27.23 -6.19 -12.49
C GLN A 293 -27.02 -5.31 -11.25
N GLU A 294 -25.76 -5.05 -10.93
CA GLU A 294 -25.35 -4.09 -9.91
C GLU A 294 -24.74 -2.87 -10.61
N PRO A 295 -25.48 -1.76 -10.69
CA PRO A 295 -25.03 -0.56 -11.39
C PRO A 295 -23.89 0.09 -10.62
N ALA A 296 -22.70 0.10 -11.21
CA ALA A 296 -21.56 0.83 -10.69
C ALA A 296 -21.70 2.33 -11.00
N LEU A 297 -21.69 3.13 -9.94
CA LEU A 297 -21.60 4.59 -9.97
C LEU A 297 -20.24 5.02 -9.45
N PHE A 298 -19.67 6.05 -10.07
CA PHE A 298 -18.45 6.69 -9.61
C PHE A 298 -18.73 7.53 -8.38
N ALA A 299 -17.73 7.71 -7.52
CA ALA A 299 -17.78 8.56 -6.33
C ALA A 299 -17.71 10.05 -6.73
N THR A 300 -18.72 10.49 -7.48
CA THR A 300 -18.91 11.85 -7.96
C THR A 300 -20.40 12.22 -7.90
N THR A 301 -20.78 13.37 -8.45
CA THR A 301 -22.18 13.82 -8.46
C THR A 301 -23.07 12.94 -9.36
N ILE A 302 -24.39 12.99 -9.14
CA ILE A 302 -25.36 12.32 -10.01
C ILE A 302 -25.26 12.83 -11.45
N LEU A 303 -25.05 14.15 -11.62
CA LEU A 303 -24.84 14.79 -12.92
C LEU A 303 -23.68 14.16 -13.70
N GLU A 304 -22.50 14.10 -13.07
CA GLU A 304 -21.29 13.56 -13.69
C GLU A 304 -21.42 12.07 -14.03
N ASN A 305 -22.12 11.31 -13.20
CA ASN A 305 -22.41 9.91 -13.49
C ASN A 305 -23.28 9.73 -14.74
N ILE A 306 -24.26 10.62 -14.98
CA ILE A 306 -25.09 10.59 -16.19
C ILE A 306 -24.29 11.07 -17.42
N LEU A 307 -23.53 12.17 -17.28
CA LEU A 307 -22.66 12.73 -18.33
C LEU A 307 -21.58 11.76 -18.80
N TYR A 308 -21.23 10.75 -17.99
CA TYR A 308 -20.32 9.69 -18.42
C TYR A 308 -20.80 8.94 -19.68
N GLY A 309 -22.12 8.96 -19.98
CA GLY A 309 -22.67 8.41 -21.22
C GLY A 309 -22.39 9.26 -22.46
N LYS A 310 -22.37 10.58 -22.32
CA LYS A 310 -22.09 11.57 -23.38
C LYS A 310 -21.51 12.85 -22.74
N PRO A 311 -20.18 13.03 -22.73
CA PRO A 311 -19.53 14.13 -22.01
C PRO A 311 -19.95 15.53 -22.48
N ASP A 312 -20.28 15.68 -23.76
CA ASP A 312 -20.64 16.96 -24.38
C ASP A 312 -22.15 17.29 -24.27
N ALA A 313 -22.91 16.54 -23.46
CA ALA A 313 -24.35 16.74 -23.35
C ALA A 313 -24.70 18.01 -22.56
N THR A 314 -25.76 18.69 -22.99
CA THR A 314 -26.30 19.86 -22.26
C THR A 314 -27.14 19.42 -21.06
N MET A 315 -27.33 20.32 -20.09
CA MET A 315 -28.19 20.02 -18.93
C MET A 315 -29.62 19.63 -19.33
N ALA A 316 -30.16 20.23 -20.40
CA ALA A 316 -31.48 19.87 -20.93
C ALA A 316 -31.54 18.43 -21.46
N GLU A 317 -30.47 17.95 -22.11
CA GLU A 317 -30.37 16.55 -22.54
C GLU A 317 -30.28 15.60 -21.33
N VAL A 318 -29.55 15.99 -20.29
CA VAL A 318 -29.44 15.23 -19.02
C VAL A 318 -30.80 15.13 -18.33
N GLU A 319 -31.54 16.23 -18.23
CA GLU A 319 -32.88 16.25 -17.62
C GLU A 319 -33.90 15.44 -18.42
N ALA A 320 -33.84 15.51 -19.74
CA ALA A 320 -34.68 14.69 -20.62
C ALA A 320 -34.38 13.19 -20.44
N ALA A 321 -33.09 12.80 -20.42
CA ALA A 321 -32.68 11.43 -20.19
C ALA A 321 -33.06 10.92 -18.79
N ALA A 322 -32.85 11.75 -17.75
CA ALA A 322 -33.25 11.43 -16.38
C ALA A 322 -34.77 11.33 -16.23
N SER A 323 -35.54 12.14 -16.95
CA SER A 323 -37.02 12.07 -16.95
C SER A 323 -37.52 10.81 -17.65
N ALA A 324 -36.95 10.48 -18.82
CA ALA A 324 -37.28 9.25 -19.53
C ALA A 324 -36.95 7.99 -18.72
N ALA A 325 -35.90 8.04 -17.89
CA ALA A 325 -35.49 6.97 -16.97
C ALA A 325 -36.25 6.97 -15.63
N ASN A 326 -37.27 7.82 -15.46
CA ASN A 326 -38.00 8.01 -14.19
C ASN A 326 -37.07 8.37 -13.00
N ALA A 327 -35.92 8.98 -13.26
CA ALA A 327 -34.93 9.40 -12.27
C ALA A 327 -35.13 10.85 -11.81
N HIS A 328 -35.60 11.73 -12.69
CA HIS A 328 -35.74 13.16 -12.42
C HIS A 328 -36.57 13.44 -11.15
N SER A 329 -37.66 12.71 -10.96
CA SER A 329 -38.59 12.91 -9.83
C SER A 329 -37.94 12.72 -8.46
N PHE A 330 -37.06 11.72 -8.29
CA PHE A 330 -36.36 11.53 -7.01
C PHE A 330 -35.13 12.41 -6.88
N VAL A 331 -34.44 12.70 -7.99
CA VAL A 331 -33.27 13.58 -7.99
C VAL A 331 -33.68 14.99 -7.59
N ALA A 332 -34.82 15.49 -8.07
CA ALA A 332 -35.36 16.80 -7.69
C ALA A 332 -35.75 16.90 -6.20
N LEU A 333 -36.03 15.77 -5.54
CA LEU A 333 -36.34 15.73 -4.10
C LEU A 333 -35.08 15.73 -3.21
N LEU A 334 -33.89 15.51 -3.79
CA LEU A 334 -32.64 15.55 -3.02
C LEU A 334 -32.24 17.00 -2.70
N PRO A 335 -31.64 17.28 -1.53
CA PRO A 335 -31.28 18.63 -1.12
C PRO A 335 -30.40 19.40 -2.13
N ASN A 336 -29.49 18.69 -2.79
CA ASN A 336 -28.57 19.25 -3.78
C ASN A 336 -28.93 18.87 -5.23
N GLY A 337 -30.11 18.29 -5.46
CA GLY A 337 -30.56 17.88 -6.79
C GLY A 337 -29.56 16.96 -7.50
N TYR A 338 -29.19 17.35 -8.73
CA TYR A 338 -28.18 16.67 -9.55
C TYR A 338 -26.74 16.79 -9.04
N ASN A 339 -26.46 17.76 -8.16
CA ASN A 339 -25.14 17.95 -7.53
C ASN A 339 -24.95 17.10 -6.27
N THR A 340 -25.94 16.27 -5.91
CA THR A 340 -25.82 15.31 -4.81
C THR A 340 -24.67 14.33 -5.09
N GLN A 341 -23.77 14.15 -4.11
CA GLN A 341 -22.69 13.16 -4.17
C GLN A 341 -23.24 11.76 -3.96
N VAL A 342 -22.76 10.81 -4.75
CA VAL A 342 -23.24 9.42 -4.73
C VAL A 342 -22.44 8.55 -3.74
N GLY A 343 -21.17 8.90 -3.48
CA GLY A 343 -20.24 8.15 -2.63
C GLY A 343 -19.66 6.88 -3.30
N GLU A 344 -18.71 6.20 -2.64
CA GLU A 344 -18.07 4.99 -3.19
C GLU A 344 -19.11 3.89 -3.48
N ARG A 345 -19.21 3.43 -4.73
CA ARG A 345 -20.22 2.46 -5.21
C ARG A 345 -21.68 2.87 -4.94
N GLY A 346 -21.95 4.14 -4.69
CA GLY A 346 -23.29 4.67 -4.49
C GLY A 346 -23.98 4.26 -3.20
N VAL A 347 -23.27 3.91 -2.12
CA VAL A 347 -23.87 3.39 -0.87
C VAL A 347 -25.06 4.24 -0.35
N GLN A 348 -25.10 5.53 -0.65
CA GLN A 348 -26.15 6.46 -0.22
C GLN A 348 -27.49 6.36 -0.99
N LEU A 349 -27.54 5.57 -2.08
CA LEU A 349 -28.74 5.42 -2.93
C LEU A 349 -29.32 4.01 -2.84
N SER A 350 -30.66 3.91 -2.97
CA SER A 350 -31.32 2.60 -3.07
C SER A 350 -30.96 1.88 -4.37
N GLY A 351 -31.06 0.55 -4.39
CA GLY A 351 -30.78 -0.25 -5.60
C GLY A 351 -31.56 0.24 -6.83
N GLY A 352 -32.85 0.54 -6.66
CA GLY A 352 -33.70 1.09 -7.73
C GLY A 352 -33.33 2.51 -8.17
N GLN A 353 -32.84 3.35 -7.27
CA GLN A 353 -32.32 4.67 -7.64
C GLN A 353 -31.04 4.56 -8.46
N LYS A 354 -30.10 3.70 -8.04
CA LYS A 354 -28.86 3.46 -8.81
C LYS A 354 -29.15 2.93 -10.21
N GLN A 355 -30.12 2.01 -10.32
CA GLN A 355 -30.51 1.43 -11.60
C GLN A 355 -31.06 2.49 -12.55
N ARG A 356 -31.92 3.38 -12.05
CA ARG A 356 -32.48 4.48 -12.84
C ARG A 356 -31.42 5.48 -13.31
N ILE A 357 -30.40 5.77 -12.50
CA ILE A 357 -29.27 6.61 -12.92
C ILE A 357 -28.46 5.90 -14.02
N ALA A 358 -28.20 4.60 -13.89
CA ALA A 358 -27.52 3.83 -14.92
C ALA A 358 -28.33 3.76 -16.24
N ILE A 359 -29.65 3.68 -16.15
CA ILE A 359 -30.56 3.74 -17.31
C ILE A 359 -30.52 5.13 -17.95
N ALA A 360 -30.57 6.22 -17.16
CA ALA A 360 -30.44 7.58 -17.67
C ALA A 360 -29.11 7.79 -18.42
N ARG A 361 -28.01 7.24 -17.90
CA ARG A 361 -26.70 7.22 -18.57
C ARG A 361 -26.75 6.49 -19.92
N ALA A 362 -27.46 5.36 -20.00
CA ALA A 362 -27.65 4.64 -21.26
C ALA A 362 -28.60 5.38 -22.23
N MET A 363 -29.63 6.06 -21.72
CA MET A 363 -30.56 6.88 -22.52
C MET A 363 -29.83 8.06 -23.15
N LEU A 364 -29.01 8.78 -22.39
CA LEU A 364 -28.26 9.94 -22.85
C LEU A 364 -27.31 9.58 -24.00
N LYS A 365 -26.71 8.39 -23.94
CA LYS A 365 -25.80 7.87 -24.96
C LYS A 365 -26.51 7.54 -26.28
N ASN A 366 -27.81 7.23 -26.23
CA ASN A 366 -28.64 6.84 -27.39
C ASN A 366 -28.00 5.73 -28.28
N PRO A 367 -27.70 4.55 -27.73
CA PRO A 367 -27.03 3.47 -28.45
C PRO A 367 -27.93 2.78 -29.48
N LYS A 368 -27.33 2.12 -30.48
CA LYS A 368 -28.05 1.25 -31.45
C LYS A 368 -28.26 -0.17 -30.90
N ILE A 369 -27.33 -0.62 -30.05
CA ILE A 369 -27.35 -1.92 -29.39
C ILE A 369 -27.48 -1.71 -27.90
N LEU A 370 -28.45 -2.38 -27.28
CA LEU A 370 -28.71 -2.31 -25.85
C LEU A 370 -28.45 -3.68 -25.21
N LEU A 371 -27.63 -3.72 -24.18
CA LEU A 371 -27.31 -4.91 -23.40
C LEU A 371 -27.85 -4.75 -21.99
N LEU A 372 -28.80 -5.60 -21.60
CA LEU A 372 -29.41 -5.62 -20.27
C LEU A 372 -28.98 -6.89 -19.54
N ASP A 373 -28.09 -6.78 -18.56
CA ASP A 373 -27.61 -7.92 -17.76
C ASP A 373 -28.32 -7.99 -16.41
N GLU A 374 -29.38 -8.77 -16.30
CA GLU A 374 -30.18 -8.97 -15.08
C GLU A 374 -30.61 -7.66 -14.38
N ALA A 375 -30.93 -6.63 -15.16
CA ALA A 375 -31.18 -5.25 -14.70
C ALA A 375 -32.30 -5.09 -13.65
N THR A 376 -33.19 -6.08 -13.47
CA THR A 376 -34.31 -6.05 -12.50
C THR A 376 -34.16 -7.07 -11.37
N SER A 377 -33.09 -7.85 -11.34
CA SER A 377 -32.94 -8.96 -10.39
C SER A 377 -32.83 -8.50 -8.93
N ALA A 378 -32.08 -7.43 -8.67
CA ALA A 378 -31.77 -6.90 -7.34
C ALA A 378 -32.76 -5.84 -6.80
N LEU A 379 -33.95 -5.71 -7.41
CA LEU A 379 -34.94 -4.67 -7.10
C LEU A 379 -36.13 -5.20 -6.28
N ASP A 380 -36.68 -4.32 -5.43
CA ASP A 380 -37.97 -4.48 -4.79
C ASP A 380 -39.11 -4.34 -5.80
N VAL A 381 -40.27 -4.96 -5.52
CA VAL A 381 -41.41 -5.05 -6.45
C VAL A 381 -41.92 -3.66 -6.89
N GLY A 382 -41.89 -2.67 -5.99
CA GLY A 382 -42.32 -1.30 -6.29
C GLY A 382 -41.36 -0.60 -7.25
N SER A 383 -40.05 -0.62 -6.95
CA SER A 383 -39.03 -0.06 -7.85
C SER A 383 -38.90 -0.82 -9.16
N GLU A 384 -39.16 -2.13 -9.17
CA GLU A 384 -39.08 -2.98 -10.35
C GLU A 384 -40.04 -2.51 -11.44
N SER A 385 -41.30 -2.20 -11.12
CA SER A 385 -42.26 -1.72 -12.12
C SER A 385 -41.82 -0.40 -12.76
N ILE A 386 -41.23 0.51 -11.97
CA ILE A 386 -40.78 1.82 -12.44
C ILE A 386 -39.54 1.69 -13.33
N VAL A 387 -38.62 0.80 -12.94
CA VAL A 387 -37.41 0.49 -13.72
C VAL A 387 -37.77 -0.24 -15.00
N GLN A 388 -38.73 -1.17 -14.95
CA GLN A 388 -39.18 -1.90 -16.13
C GLN A 388 -39.79 -0.96 -17.17
N GLU A 389 -40.64 -0.02 -16.74
CA GLU A 389 -41.20 1.00 -17.64
C GLU A 389 -40.11 1.83 -18.33
N ALA A 390 -39.06 2.21 -17.59
CA ALA A 390 -37.92 2.93 -18.15
C ALA A 390 -37.12 2.06 -19.14
N LEU A 391 -36.96 0.75 -18.87
CA LEU A 391 -36.33 -0.19 -19.79
C LEU A 391 -37.15 -0.39 -21.05
N ASP A 392 -38.46 -0.56 -20.95
CA ASP A 392 -39.36 -0.74 -22.10
C ASP A 392 -39.27 0.48 -23.04
N ARG A 393 -39.22 1.70 -22.50
CA ARG A 393 -38.97 2.93 -23.28
C ARG A 393 -37.58 2.96 -23.92
N LEU A 394 -36.56 2.48 -23.21
CA LEU A 394 -35.18 2.40 -23.71
C LEU A 394 -35.03 1.38 -24.84
N MET A 395 -35.84 0.33 -24.88
CA MET A 395 -35.73 -0.78 -25.85
C MET A 395 -36.33 -0.45 -27.22
N VAL A 396 -37.24 0.51 -27.32
CA VAL A 396 -37.93 0.85 -28.57
C VAL A 396 -36.93 1.28 -29.65
N GLY A 397 -36.98 0.62 -30.81
CA GLY A 397 -36.20 0.98 -31.99
C GLY A 397 -34.71 0.60 -31.93
N ARG A 398 -34.31 -0.30 -31.02
CA ARG A 398 -32.93 -0.73 -30.81
C ARG A 398 -32.82 -2.25 -30.76
N THR A 399 -31.69 -2.80 -31.20
CA THR A 399 -31.41 -4.22 -30.98
C THR A 399 -31.11 -4.42 -29.50
N THR A 400 -31.92 -5.22 -28.82
CA THR A 400 -31.77 -5.43 -27.38
C THR A 400 -31.44 -6.89 -27.06
N VAL A 401 -30.32 -7.11 -26.38
CA VAL A 401 -29.95 -8.39 -25.79
C VAL A 401 -30.27 -8.35 -24.30
N VAL A 402 -31.25 -9.15 -23.88
CA VAL A 402 -31.70 -9.20 -22.48
C VAL A 402 -31.23 -10.50 -21.85
N VAL A 403 -30.28 -10.43 -20.92
CA VAL A 403 -29.99 -11.54 -20.02
C VAL A 403 -30.98 -11.46 -18.86
N ALA A 404 -31.96 -12.36 -18.84
CA ALA A 404 -33.06 -12.30 -17.90
C ALA A 404 -33.11 -13.53 -16.98
N HIS A 405 -33.39 -13.27 -15.71
CA HIS A 405 -33.74 -14.28 -14.71
C HIS A 405 -35.23 -14.18 -14.28
N ARG A 406 -35.97 -13.13 -14.68
CA ARG A 406 -37.37 -12.92 -14.29
C ARG A 406 -38.32 -13.15 -15.45
N LEU A 407 -39.43 -13.85 -15.20
CA LEU A 407 -40.47 -14.12 -16.20
C LEU A 407 -41.11 -12.85 -16.79
N SER A 408 -41.21 -11.78 -16.00
CA SER A 408 -41.76 -10.48 -16.42
C SER A 408 -40.98 -9.86 -17.58
N THR A 409 -39.66 -9.96 -17.57
CA THR A 409 -38.78 -9.44 -18.64
C THR A 409 -38.65 -10.39 -19.83
N ILE A 410 -38.96 -11.67 -19.65
CA ILE A 410 -38.81 -12.71 -20.69
C ILE A 410 -40.08 -12.83 -21.55
N ARG A 411 -41.25 -12.45 -21.04
CA ARG A 411 -42.52 -12.68 -21.75
C ARG A 411 -42.73 -11.73 -22.94
N ASN A 412 -42.26 -10.48 -22.83
CA ASN A 412 -42.49 -9.42 -23.81
C ASN A 412 -41.29 -9.23 -24.75
N VAL A 413 -40.69 -10.33 -25.23
CA VAL A 413 -39.54 -10.29 -26.15
C VAL A 413 -39.88 -11.02 -27.45
N ASP A 414 -39.23 -10.62 -28.54
CA ASP A 414 -39.50 -11.17 -29.88
C ASP A 414 -39.02 -12.63 -30.02
N SER A 415 -37.92 -12.97 -29.35
CA SER A 415 -37.35 -14.32 -29.38
C SER A 415 -36.58 -14.62 -28.10
N ILE A 416 -36.53 -15.89 -27.72
CA ILE A 416 -35.86 -16.38 -26.52
C ILE A 416 -34.87 -17.46 -26.94
N ALA A 417 -33.63 -17.36 -26.47
CA ALA A 417 -32.59 -18.37 -26.64
C ALA A 417 -32.21 -18.99 -25.29
N VAL A 418 -32.35 -20.30 -25.18
CA VAL A 418 -32.00 -21.06 -23.97
C VAL A 418 -30.58 -21.60 -24.10
N ILE A 419 -29.71 -21.18 -23.17
CA ILE A 419 -28.31 -21.64 -23.08
C ILE A 419 -28.16 -22.68 -21.98
N GLN A 420 -27.61 -23.84 -22.35
CA GLN A 420 -27.24 -24.91 -21.43
C GLN A 420 -25.83 -25.41 -21.74
N GLN A 421 -24.98 -25.52 -20.72
CA GLN A 421 -23.59 -26.00 -20.85
C GLN A 421 -22.77 -25.31 -21.97
N GLY A 422 -23.03 -24.02 -22.22
CA GLY A 422 -22.28 -23.24 -23.21
C GLY A 422 -22.76 -23.39 -24.66
N GLN A 423 -23.95 -23.95 -24.89
CA GLN A 423 -24.58 -24.12 -26.21
C GLN A 423 -26.02 -23.62 -26.19
N VAL A 424 -26.52 -23.20 -27.36
CA VAL A 424 -27.94 -22.85 -27.54
C VAL A 424 -28.72 -24.13 -27.80
N VAL A 425 -29.68 -24.45 -26.92
CA VAL A 425 -30.47 -25.68 -26.99
C VAL A 425 -31.82 -25.43 -27.64
N GLU A 426 -32.45 -24.30 -27.35
CA GLU A 426 -33.79 -23.95 -27.83
C GLU A 426 -33.84 -22.48 -28.24
N THR A 427 -34.53 -22.20 -29.34
CA THR A 427 -34.88 -20.85 -29.79
C THR A 427 -36.35 -20.80 -30.22
N GLY A 428 -37.02 -19.68 -29.93
CA GLY A 428 -38.41 -19.47 -30.32
C GLY A 428 -39.11 -18.40 -29.48
N THR A 429 -40.40 -18.21 -29.72
CA THR A 429 -41.25 -17.32 -28.91
C THR A 429 -41.64 -18.00 -27.58
N HIS A 430 -42.13 -17.20 -26.63
CA HIS A 430 -42.58 -17.71 -25.33
C HIS A 430 -43.62 -18.83 -25.47
N GLU A 431 -44.60 -18.66 -26.35
CA GLU A 431 -45.68 -19.63 -26.58
C GLU A 431 -45.17 -20.93 -27.23
N GLU A 432 -44.28 -20.81 -28.22
CA GLU A 432 -43.65 -21.95 -28.89
C GLU A 432 -42.80 -22.80 -27.93
N LEU A 433 -42.00 -22.15 -27.08
CA LEU A 433 -41.10 -22.84 -26.16
C LEU A 433 -41.84 -23.50 -24.99
N ILE A 434 -42.97 -22.94 -24.55
CA ILE A 434 -43.85 -23.58 -23.57
C ILE A 434 -44.52 -24.82 -24.18
N ALA A 435 -45.02 -24.71 -25.42
CA ALA A 435 -45.66 -25.83 -26.12
C ALA A 435 -44.71 -27.02 -26.35
N LYS A 436 -43.43 -26.76 -26.58
CA LYS A 436 -42.38 -27.78 -26.74
C LYS A 436 -42.04 -28.55 -25.46
N ALA A 437 -42.51 -28.10 -24.28
CA ALA A 437 -42.26 -28.72 -22.98
C ALA A 437 -40.76 -29.01 -22.67
N GLY A 438 -39.87 -28.19 -23.22
CA GLY A 438 -38.42 -28.41 -23.17
C GLY A 438 -37.70 -27.79 -21.96
N ALA A 439 -36.43 -27.41 -22.15
CA ALA A 439 -35.59 -26.79 -21.13
C ALA A 439 -36.17 -25.46 -20.65
N TYR A 440 -36.75 -24.66 -21.55
CA TYR A 440 -37.44 -23.41 -21.20
C TYR A 440 -38.66 -23.63 -20.29
N ALA A 441 -39.55 -24.57 -20.67
CA ALA A 441 -40.77 -24.87 -19.91
C ALA A 441 -40.43 -25.39 -18.50
N SER A 442 -39.35 -26.16 -18.38
CA SER A 442 -38.83 -26.66 -17.11
C SER A 442 -38.35 -25.52 -16.20
N LEU A 443 -37.64 -24.52 -16.76
CA LEU A 443 -37.20 -23.32 -16.03
C LEU A 443 -38.38 -22.48 -15.56
N ILE A 444 -39.41 -22.29 -16.40
CA ILE A 444 -40.62 -21.55 -16.02
C ILE A 444 -41.36 -22.26 -14.88
N ARG A 445 -41.61 -23.56 -15.01
CA ARG A 445 -42.31 -24.33 -13.97
C ARG A 445 -41.58 -24.23 -12.62
N PHE A 446 -40.26 -24.28 -12.64
CA PHE A 446 -39.45 -24.09 -11.44
C PHE A 446 -39.61 -22.68 -10.86
N GLN A 447 -39.61 -21.63 -11.67
CA GLN A 447 -39.83 -20.26 -11.22
C GLN A 447 -41.26 -20.02 -10.68
N GLU A 448 -42.28 -20.60 -11.33
CA GLU A 448 -43.66 -20.54 -10.87
C GLU A 448 -43.87 -21.28 -9.55
N MET A 449 -43.22 -22.45 -9.36
CA MET A 449 -43.23 -23.17 -8.09
C MET A 449 -42.60 -22.35 -6.96
N VAL A 450 -41.48 -21.67 -7.22
CA VAL A 450 -40.82 -20.81 -6.23
C VAL A 450 -41.69 -19.58 -5.89
N ARG A 451 -42.38 -18.99 -6.88
CA ARG A 451 -43.27 -17.84 -6.67
C ARG A 451 -44.57 -18.21 -5.95
N ASN A 452 -45.18 -19.35 -6.27
CA ASN A 452 -46.42 -19.83 -5.66
C ASN A 452 -46.19 -20.54 -4.31
N GLY A 453 -44.97 -21.03 -4.05
CA GLY A 453 -44.57 -21.62 -2.77
C GLY A 453 -44.42 -20.62 -1.61
N GLY A 454 -44.50 -19.30 -1.87
CA GLY A 454 -44.45 -18.25 -0.85
C GLY A 454 -45.75 -18.05 -0.04
N PHE A 455 -46.84 -18.75 -0.37
CA PHE A 455 -48.15 -18.62 0.29
C PHE A 455 -48.72 -19.95 0.81
N SER A 456 -47.87 -20.90 1.21
CA SER A 456 -48.33 -22.02 2.04
C SER A 456 -47.26 -22.42 3.05
N ASN A 457 -47.60 -22.30 4.33
CA ASN A 457 -46.84 -22.85 5.45
C ASN A 457 -46.48 -24.32 5.17
N PRO A 458 -45.20 -24.71 5.22
CA PRO A 458 -44.84 -26.10 5.47
C PRO A 458 -44.60 -26.24 6.96
N SER A 459 -45.54 -26.92 7.59
CA SER A 459 -45.38 -27.56 8.88
C SER A 459 -44.07 -28.37 8.95
N THR A 460 -43.41 -28.19 10.08
CA THR A 460 -42.42 -29.06 10.70
C THR A 460 -42.32 -30.49 10.14
N ARG A 461 -41.26 -30.77 9.38
CA ARG A 461 -40.65 -32.11 9.38
C ARG A 461 -39.14 -32.03 9.25
N ARG A 462 -38.49 -32.22 10.40
CA ARG A 462 -37.07 -32.57 10.49
C ARG A 462 -36.83 -33.86 9.71
N SER A 463 -35.85 -33.85 8.81
CA SER A 463 -34.98 -35.00 8.63
C SER A 463 -33.58 -34.56 8.24
N ARG A 464 -32.63 -35.15 8.95
CA ARG A 464 -31.20 -34.92 8.92
C ARG A 464 -30.61 -35.57 7.67
N SER A 465 -29.84 -34.82 6.90
CA SER A 465 -28.69 -35.37 6.17
C SER A 465 -27.54 -34.37 6.22
N SER A 466 -26.73 -34.53 7.26
CA SER A 466 -25.35 -34.07 7.28
C SER A 466 -24.52 -34.93 6.33
N ARG A 467 -23.83 -34.32 5.36
CA ARG A 467 -22.38 -34.47 5.09
C ARG A 467 -22.02 -34.07 3.64
N LEU A 468 -20.87 -33.39 3.56
CA LEU A 468 -19.95 -33.24 2.42
C LEU A 468 -20.18 -32.09 1.42
N SER A 469 -19.55 -30.96 1.73
CA SER A 469 -18.56 -30.35 0.82
C SER A 469 -17.62 -29.42 1.61
N HIS A 470 -16.56 -30.03 2.14
CA HIS A 470 -15.30 -29.33 2.37
C HIS A 470 -14.65 -29.08 1.00
N SER A 471 -13.80 -28.05 0.91
CA SER A 471 -12.93 -27.70 -0.24
C SER A 471 -13.58 -26.85 -1.34
N LEU A 472 -13.36 -25.53 -1.26
CA LEU A 472 -12.44 -24.83 -2.17
C LEU A 472 -12.14 -23.43 -1.62
N SER A 473 -11.04 -23.36 -0.87
CA SER A 473 -10.34 -22.11 -0.58
C SER A 473 -9.90 -21.48 -1.90
N THR A 474 -10.61 -20.44 -2.34
CA THR A 474 -10.04 -19.52 -3.33
C THR A 474 -9.04 -18.64 -2.60
N LYS A 475 -7.77 -19.06 -2.62
CA LYS A 475 -6.63 -18.17 -2.43
C LYS A 475 -6.79 -17.00 -3.41
N SER A 476 -7.28 -15.87 -2.94
CA SER A 476 -7.11 -14.60 -3.62
C SER A 476 -5.64 -14.22 -3.47
N LEU A 477 -4.87 -14.53 -4.52
CA LEU A 477 -3.50 -14.04 -4.70
C LEU A 477 -3.55 -12.53 -4.94
N SER A 478 -3.59 -11.73 -3.87
CA SER A 478 -3.34 -10.29 -3.93
C SER A 478 -1.82 -10.04 -3.94
N LEU A 479 -1.18 -10.36 -5.07
CA LEU A 479 0.15 -9.85 -5.37
C LEU A 479 0.03 -8.38 -5.78
N ARG A 480 0.12 -7.46 -4.81
CA ARG A 480 0.51 -6.08 -5.09
C ARG A 480 1.34 -5.49 -3.95
N SER A 481 2.62 -5.84 -3.97
CA SER A 481 3.66 -5.11 -3.24
C SER A 481 4.14 -3.94 -4.09
N GLY A 482 3.78 -2.72 -3.69
CA GLY A 482 4.32 -1.50 -4.28
C GLY A 482 3.98 -0.25 -3.46
N SER A 483 4.86 0.11 -2.52
CA SER A 483 5.12 1.48 -2.05
C SER A 483 3.92 2.43 -1.88
N LEU A 484 3.10 2.22 -0.85
CA LEU A 484 2.20 3.28 -0.38
C LEU A 484 2.93 4.19 0.61
N ARG A 485 3.71 5.12 0.05
CA ARG A 485 3.74 6.49 0.57
C ARG A 485 2.80 7.28 -0.34
N ASN A 486 1.49 7.07 -0.17
CA ASN A 486 0.54 8.01 -0.73
C ASN A 486 0.31 9.08 0.33
N LEU A 487 0.75 10.30 0.02
CA LEU A 487 0.12 11.49 0.55
C LEU A 487 -1.37 11.35 0.18
N SER A 488 -2.22 11.04 1.15
CA SER A 488 -3.66 11.18 0.97
C SER A 488 -3.96 12.67 0.92
N TYR A 489 -4.45 13.12 -0.23
CA TYR A 489 -5.05 14.44 -0.39
C TYR A 489 -6.53 14.31 -0.03
N SER A 490 -7.03 15.19 0.82
CA SER A 490 -8.46 15.38 1.06
C SER A 490 -8.92 16.56 0.21
N TYR A 491 -10.00 16.39 -0.54
CA TYR A 491 -10.63 17.49 -1.27
C TYR A 491 -11.67 18.14 -0.37
N SER A 492 -11.52 19.44 -0.08
CA SER A 492 -12.58 20.21 0.57
C SER A 492 -13.05 21.31 -0.36
N THR A 493 -14.36 21.39 -0.57
CA THR A 493 -15.01 22.55 -1.18
C THR A 493 -15.05 23.69 -0.18
N GLY A 494 -14.31 24.78 -0.46
CA GLY A 494 -14.46 26.03 0.28
C GLY A 494 -15.85 26.63 0.09
N ALA A 495 -16.23 27.59 0.94
CA ALA A 495 -17.52 28.29 0.88
C ALA A 495 -17.80 28.96 -0.48
N ASP A 496 -16.77 29.14 -1.31
CA ASP A 496 -16.81 29.77 -2.62
C ASP A 496 -16.90 28.74 -3.78
N GLY A 497 -17.12 27.46 -3.49
CA GLY A 497 -17.28 26.39 -4.50
C GLY A 497 -15.99 25.97 -5.23
N ARG A 498 -14.83 26.49 -4.82
CA ARG A 498 -13.52 26.05 -5.34
C ARG A 498 -13.04 24.80 -4.59
N ILE A 499 -12.60 23.81 -5.37
CA ILE A 499 -11.98 22.57 -4.86
C ILE A 499 -10.55 22.91 -4.44
N GLU A 500 -10.29 22.99 -3.14
CA GLU A 500 -8.93 23.10 -2.62
C GLU A 500 -8.36 21.70 -2.36
N MET A 501 -7.18 21.44 -2.92
CA MET A 501 -6.39 20.25 -2.60
C MET A 501 -5.71 20.49 -1.25
N ILE A 502 -6.26 19.89 -0.19
CA ILE A 502 -5.66 19.98 1.14
C ILE A 502 -4.84 18.72 1.37
N SER A 503 -3.55 18.92 1.65
CA SER A 503 -2.69 17.83 2.11
C SER A 503 -3.07 17.46 3.55
N ASN A 504 -3.01 16.19 3.96
CA ASN A 504 -3.24 15.83 5.38
C ASN A 504 -2.32 16.60 6.36
N ALA A 505 -1.17 17.09 5.89
CA ALA A 505 -0.29 17.98 6.65
C ALA A 505 -0.90 19.36 6.95
N GLU A 506 -1.88 19.83 6.16
CA GLU A 506 -2.67 21.03 6.43
C GLU A 506 -3.86 20.79 7.36
N THR A 507 -4.44 19.58 7.35
CA THR A 507 -5.47 19.17 8.31
C THR A 507 -4.90 19.04 9.73
N ASP A 508 -3.69 18.45 9.86
CA ASP A 508 -2.93 18.41 11.12
C ASP A 508 -2.53 19.80 11.64
N ARG A 509 -2.42 20.81 10.77
CA ARG A 509 -2.21 22.21 11.16
C ARG A 509 -3.48 22.90 11.64
N ARG A 510 -4.66 22.51 11.14
CA ARG A 510 -5.96 23.07 11.57
C ARG A 510 -6.40 22.57 12.94
N ASN A 511 -6.06 21.33 13.30
CA ASN A 511 -6.32 20.75 14.63
C ASN A 511 -5.02 20.31 15.30
N PRO A 512 -4.23 21.24 15.87
CA PRO A 512 -3.01 20.88 16.58
C PRO A 512 -3.33 19.98 17.78
N ALA A 513 -2.45 19.00 18.03
CA ALA A 513 -2.56 18.15 19.20
C ALA A 513 -2.58 19.02 20.48
N PRO A 514 -3.50 18.79 21.43
CA PRO A 514 -3.57 19.57 22.67
C PRO A 514 -2.24 19.55 23.44
N ASP A 515 -1.88 20.68 24.04
CA ASP A 515 -0.66 20.80 24.84
C ASP A 515 -0.61 19.75 25.97
N GLY A 516 0.56 19.13 26.17
CA GLY A 516 0.77 18.11 27.20
C GLY A 516 0.41 16.67 26.82
N TYR A 517 -0.09 16.41 25.60
CA TYR A 517 -0.48 15.05 25.16
C TYR A 517 0.69 14.05 25.10
N PHE A 518 1.94 14.53 24.94
CA PHE A 518 3.13 13.69 24.97
C PHE A 518 3.28 12.88 26.26
N PHE A 519 2.95 13.47 27.41
CA PHE A 519 2.96 12.76 28.71
C PHE A 519 1.88 11.68 28.79
N ARG A 520 0.74 11.90 28.11
CA ARG A 520 -0.33 10.90 28.02
C ARG A 520 0.10 9.71 27.18
N LEU A 521 0.84 9.94 26.09
CA LEU A 521 1.45 8.87 25.29
C LEU A 521 2.50 8.10 26.09
N LEU A 522 3.35 8.78 26.88
CA LEU A 522 4.27 8.12 27.80
C LEU A 522 3.55 7.28 28.86
N LYS A 523 2.39 7.71 29.33
CA LYS A 523 1.58 6.94 30.29
C LYS A 523 1.07 5.63 29.70
N LEU A 524 0.91 5.51 28.38
CA LEU A 524 0.56 4.24 27.73
C LEU A 524 1.67 3.18 27.85
N ASN A 525 2.90 3.61 28.12
CA ASN A 525 4.07 2.76 28.35
C ASN A 525 4.22 2.33 29.82
N ALA A 526 3.27 2.67 30.70
CA ALA A 526 3.35 2.35 32.13
C ALA A 526 3.60 0.86 32.43
N PRO A 527 3.01 -0.12 31.73
CA PRO A 527 3.27 -1.54 31.99
C PRO A 527 4.71 -2.00 31.69
N GLU A 528 5.42 -1.31 30.79
CA GLU A 528 6.79 -1.62 30.37
C GLU A 528 7.84 -0.72 31.04
N TRP A 529 7.48 0.01 32.09
CA TRP A 529 8.38 0.94 32.80
C TRP A 529 9.73 0.33 33.22
N PRO A 530 9.86 -0.96 33.64
CA PRO A 530 11.15 -1.51 34.04
C PRO A 530 12.11 -1.60 32.85
N TYR A 531 11.60 -1.96 31.67
CA TYR A 531 12.40 -2.03 30.44
C TYR A 531 12.82 -0.64 29.98
N SER A 532 11.96 0.36 30.14
CA SER A 532 12.30 1.76 29.85
C SER A 532 13.48 2.25 30.70
N ILE A 533 13.48 1.95 32.00
CA ILE A 533 14.58 2.32 32.89
C ILE A 533 15.88 1.60 32.52
N MET A 534 15.82 0.28 32.27
CA MET A 534 17.01 -0.46 31.85
C MET A 534 17.59 0.05 30.52
N GLY A 535 16.71 0.39 29.56
CA GLY A 535 17.12 1.04 28.31
C GLY A 535 17.74 2.42 28.54
N ALA A 536 17.17 3.23 29.44
CA ALA A 536 17.68 4.54 29.80
C ALA A 536 19.07 4.46 30.45
N VAL A 537 19.29 3.49 31.35
CA VAL A 537 20.62 3.21 31.91
C VAL A 537 21.60 2.86 30.79
N GLY A 538 21.23 1.97 29.87
CA GLY A 538 22.07 1.64 28.71
C GLY A 538 22.38 2.86 27.83
N SER A 539 21.43 3.76 27.65
CA SER A 539 21.59 5.00 26.89
C SER A 539 22.54 6.00 27.55
N VAL A 540 22.50 6.11 28.87
CA VAL A 540 23.45 6.93 29.64
C VAL A 540 24.84 6.33 29.51
N LEU A 541 24.96 5.00 29.67
CA LEU A 541 26.22 4.29 29.51
C LEU A 541 26.82 4.50 28.10
N SER A 542 26.03 4.36 27.05
CA SER A 542 26.50 4.58 25.68
C SER A 542 26.86 6.04 25.39
N GLY A 543 26.22 7.00 26.08
CA GLY A 543 26.56 8.42 26.03
C GLY A 543 27.99 8.75 26.47
N PHE A 544 28.57 7.98 27.39
CA PHE A 544 29.95 8.18 27.86
C PHE A 544 31.02 7.78 26.83
N ILE A 545 30.67 6.98 25.81
CA ILE A 545 31.64 6.42 24.85
C ILE A 545 32.32 7.53 24.04
N GLY A 546 31.54 8.47 23.50
CA GLY A 546 32.04 9.58 22.66
C GLY A 546 33.05 10.50 23.39
N PRO A 547 32.71 11.05 24.56
CA PRO A 547 33.62 11.87 25.36
C PRO A 547 34.87 11.11 25.80
N THR A 548 34.73 9.85 26.24
CA THR A 548 35.88 9.00 26.60
C THR A 548 36.82 8.83 25.42
N PHE A 549 36.28 8.58 24.23
CA PHE A 549 37.05 8.46 23.01
C PHE A 549 37.83 9.75 22.67
N ALA A 550 37.21 10.92 22.83
CA ALA A 550 37.83 12.21 22.57
C ALA A 550 38.95 12.57 23.57
N ILE A 551 38.73 12.33 24.87
CA ILE A 551 39.72 12.61 25.92
C ILE A 551 40.96 11.73 25.73
N VAL A 552 40.77 10.43 25.49
CA VAL A 552 41.87 9.49 25.27
C VAL A 552 42.64 9.86 24.00
N MET A 553 41.94 10.27 22.94
CA MET A 553 42.59 10.75 21.71
C MET A 553 43.43 12.00 21.96
N SER A 554 42.89 13.00 22.66
CA SER A 554 43.61 14.23 22.99
C SER A 554 44.90 13.95 23.78
N ASN A 555 44.80 13.12 24.81
CA ASN A 555 45.96 12.77 25.63
C ASN A 555 46.98 11.92 24.86
N MET A 556 46.54 11.10 23.90
CA MET A 556 47.44 10.35 23.03
C MET A 556 48.28 11.28 22.14
N ILE A 557 47.68 12.36 21.63
CA ILE A 557 48.42 13.36 20.84
C ILE A 557 49.50 14.02 21.69
N GLU A 558 49.21 14.34 22.95
CA GLU A 558 50.20 14.91 23.87
C GLU A 558 51.40 13.97 24.09
N VAL A 559 51.13 12.67 24.25
CA VAL A 559 52.16 11.63 24.43
C VAL A 559 53.13 11.57 23.24
N PHE A 560 52.68 11.86 22.02
CA PHE A 560 53.54 11.88 20.83
C PHE A 560 54.63 12.95 20.86
N TYR A 561 54.51 13.96 21.73
CA TYR A 561 55.50 15.03 21.89
C TYR A 561 56.42 14.83 23.11
N TYR A 562 56.35 13.68 23.79
CA TYR A 562 57.22 13.40 24.94
C TYR A 562 58.68 13.17 24.50
N ARG A 563 59.62 13.90 25.11
CA ARG A 563 61.06 13.80 24.79
C ARG A 563 61.70 12.48 25.23
N ASN A 564 61.15 11.82 26.26
CA ASN A 564 61.70 10.58 26.81
C ASN A 564 61.02 9.33 26.20
N PRO A 565 61.76 8.46 25.48
CA PRO A 565 61.17 7.33 24.76
C PRO A 565 60.57 6.25 25.68
N ALA A 566 61.14 6.03 26.86
CA ALA A 566 60.63 5.08 27.85
C ALA A 566 59.30 5.55 28.48
N SER A 567 59.18 6.86 28.76
CA SER A 567 57.95 7.46 29.28
C SER A 567 56.83 7.44 28.25
N MET A 568 57.17 7.69 26.98
CA MET A 568 56.21 7.61 25.86
C MET A 568 55.65 6.20 25.71
N GLU A 569 56.48 5.15 25.69
CA GLU A 569 56.02 3.76 25.56
C GLU A 569 55.07 3.36 26.70
N ARG A 570 55.41 3.71 27.95
CA ARG A 570 54.57 3.40 29.12
C ARG A 570 53.19 4.05 29.00
N LYS A 571 53.13 5.33 28.64
CA LYS A 571 51.88 6.09 28.50
C LYS A 571 51.06 5.66 27.28
N THR A 572 51.70 5.35 26.16
CA THR A 572 51.01 4.79 24.99
C THR A 572 50.34 3.46 25.34
N LYS A 573 51.02 2.56 26.05
CA LYS A 573 50.42 1.27 26.50
C LYS A 573 49.20 1.49 27.41
N GLU A 574 49.29 2.43 28.36
CA GLU A 574 48.19 2.78 29.27
C GLU A 574 46.93 3.19 28.50
N TYR A 575 47.05 4.13 27.54
CA TYR A 575 45.91 4.58 26.74
C TYR A 575 45.39 3.53 25.75
N VAL A 576 46.25 2.65 25.22
CA VAL A 576 45.84 1.52 24.38
C VAL A 576 44.95 0.55 25.16
N PHE A 577 45.31 0.22 26.40
CA PHE A 577 44.45 -0.62 27.26
C PHE A 577 43.10 0.05 27.57
N ILE A 578 43.09 1.37 27.76
CA ILE A 578 41.85 2.13 27.93
C ILE A 578 40.96 2.03 26.69
N TYR A 579 41.50 2.11 25.47
CA TYR A 579 40.72 1.92 24.24
C TYR A 579 40.13 0.50 24.11
N ILE A 580 40.90 -0.53 24.48
CA ILE A 580 40.40 -1.91 24.48
C ILE A 580 39.25 -2.07 25.48
N GLY A 581 39.41 -1.53 26.69
CA GLY A 581 38.36 -1.51 27.72
C GLY A 581 37.11 -0.77 27.26
N ALA A 582 37.28 0.40 26.63
CA ALA A 582 36.18 1.19 26.06
C ALA A 582 35.42 0.43 24.95
N GLY A 583 36.13 -0.36 24.15
CA GLY A 583 35.53 -1.22 23.12
C GLY A 583 34.64 -2.32 23.70
N LEU A 584 35.11 -3.02 24.75
CA LEU A 584 34.30 -4.03 25.44
C LEU A 584 33.09 -3.41 26.16
N TYR A 585 33.30 -2.26 26.79
CA TYR A 585 32.24 -1.47 27.41
C TYR A 585 31.15 -1.07 26.40
N ALA A 586 31.55 -0.64 25.20
CA ALA A 586 30.62 -0.25 24.15
C ALA A 586 29.67 -1.39 23.74
N VAL A 587 30.17 -2.62 23.65
CA VAL A 587 29.34 -3.80 23.33
C VAL A 587 28.22 -3.98 24.35
N VAL A 588 28.55 -3.91 25.64
CA VAL A 588 27.59 -4.09 26.73
C VAL A 588 26.58 -2.93 26.78
N ALA A 589 27.07 -1.69 26.69
CA ALA A 589 26.22 -0.50 26.75
C ALA A 589 25.19 -0.45 25.61
N TYR A 590 25.61 -0.67 24.36
CA TYR A 590 24.71 -0.68 23.20
C TYR A 590 23.75 -1.87 23.20
N LEU A 591 24.18 -3.03 23.71
CA LEU A 591 23.29 -4.18 23.87
C LEU A 591 22.14 -3.86 24.82
N ILE A 592 22.44 -3.36 26.02
CA ILE A 592 21.44 -2.99 27.04
C ILE A 592 20.50 -1.93 26.48
N GLN A 593 21.04 -0.85 25.90
CA GLN A 593 20.23 0.25 25.35
C GLN A 593 19.24 -0.27 24.30
N HIS A 594 19.72 -0.92 23.23
CA HIS A 594 18.87 -1.25 22.10
C HIS A 594 17.95 -2.46 22.35
N TYR A 595 18.37 -3.43 23.17
CA TYR A 595 17.53 -4.58 23.49
C TYR A 595 16.29 -4.15 24.28
N PHE A 596 16.47 -3.41 25.37
CA PHE A 596 15.36 -3.02 26.25
C PHE A 596 14.44 -1.98 25.61
N PHE A 597 14.98 -0.97 24.92
CA PHE A 597 14.14 -0.03 24.16
C PHE A 597 13.37 -0.71 23.02
N SER A 598 13.94 -1.75 22.40
CA SER A 598 13.22 -2.52 21.38
C SER A 598 12.07 -3.34 21.96
N ILE A 599 12.25 -3.98 23.13
CA ILE A 599 11.16 -4.70 23.80
C ILE A 599 10.01 -3.76 24.15
N MET A 600 10.36 -2.64 24.79
CA MET A 600 9.41 -1.59 25.15
C MET A 600 8.66 -1.06 23.92
N GLY A 601 9.39 -0.71 22.85
CA GLY A 601 8.81 -0.14 21.63
C GLY A 601 7.86 -1.09 20.90
N GLU A 602 8.20 -2.37 20.77
CA GLU A 602 7.34 -3.35 20.09
C GLU A 602 6.06 -3.65 20.89
N ASN A 603 6.17 -3.73 22.22
CA ASN A 603 5.01 -3.92 23.11
C ASN A 603 4.06 -2.72 23.06
N LEU A 604 4.61 -1.50 23.14
CA LEU A 604 3.84 -0.27 23.02
C LEU A 604 3.13 -0.20 21.66
N THR A 605 3.83 -0.49 20.56
CA THR A 605 3.26 -0.49 19.21
C THR A 605 2.09 -1.47 19.10
N THR A 606 2.24 -2.67 19.66
CA THR A 606 1.20 -3.69 19.64
C THR A 606 -0.03 -3.24 20.44
N ARG A 607 0.19 -2.65 21.62
CA ARG A 607 -0.89 -2.11 22.44
C ARG A 607 -1.64 -0.98 21.73
N VAL A 608 -0.90 0.00 21.19
CA VAL A 608 -1.47 1.15 20.46
C VAL A 608 -2.29 0.64 19.28
N ARG A 609 -1.75 -0.28 18.46
CA ARG A 609 -2.48 -0.86 17.33
C ARG A 609 -3.75 -1.61 17.75
N ARG A 610 -3.69 -2.39 18.83
CA ARG A 610 -4.87 -3.10 19.34
C ARG A 610 -5.93 -2.12 19.85
N MET A 611 -5.51 -1.09 20.58
CA MET A 611 -6.41 -0.03 21.09
C MET A 611 -7.04 0.77 19.95
N MET A 612 -6.26 1.14 18.93
CA MET A 612 -6.77 1.84 17.74
C MET A 612 -7.79 1.00 16.99
N LEU A 613 -7.49 -0.27 16.70
CA LEU A 613 -8.45 -1.14 16.01
C LEU A 613 -9.71 -1.35 16.85
N ALA A 614 -9.58 -1.49 18.17
CA ALA A 614 -10.73 -1.63 19.07
C ALA A 614 -11.57 -0.35 19.14
N ALA A 615 -10.94 0.82 19.08
CA ALA A 615 -11.63 2.10 19.04
C ALA A 615 -12.35 2.30 17.70
N ILE A 616 -11.71 1.95 16.58
CA ILE A 616 -12.33 1.98 15.25
C ILE A 616 -13.58 1.09 15.24
N LEU A 617 -13.47 -0.17 15.67
CA LEU A 617 -14.59 -1.12 15.73
C LEU A 617 -15.63 -0.82 16.82
N ARG A 618 -15.48 0.27 17.59
CA ARG A 618 -16.50 0.74 18.53
C ARG A 618 -17.40 1.80 17.91
N ASN A 619 -16.97 2.43 16.82
CA ASN A 619 -17.75 3.45 16.14
C ASN A 619 -18.97 2.84 15.47
N GLU A 620 -20.02 3.66 15.35
CA GLU A 620 -21.24 3.29 14.65
C GLU A 620 -21.01 3.15 13.15
N VAL A 621 -21.90 2.42 12.47
CA VAL A 621 -21.78 2.17 11.03
C VAL A 621 -21.76 3.47 10.22
N GLY A 622 -22.51 4.49 10.63
CA GLY A 622 -22.56 5.79 9.96
C GLY A 622 -21.21 6.51 9.91
N TRP A 623 -20.35 6.31 10.91
CA TRP A 623 -18.99 6.88 10.93
C TRP A 623 -18.12 6.33 9.78
N PHE A 624 -18.33 5.06 9.38
CA PHE A 624 -17.62 4.43 8.27
C PHE A 624 -18.19 4.80 6.89
N ASP A 625 -19.37 5.43 6.85
CA ASP A 625 -19.99 5.89 5.60
C ASP A 625 -19.42 7.25 5.14
N GLU A 626 -18.67 7.94 6.02
CA GLU A 626 -17.94 9.17 5.70
C GLU A 626 -16.71 8.88 4.81
N GLU A 627 -16.47 9.71 3.78
CA GLU A 627 -15.37 9.51 2.83
C GLU A 627 -13.98 9.54 3.48
N GLU A 628 -13.83 10.28 4.58
CA GLU A 628 -12.60 10.36 5.38
C GLU A 628 -12.27 9.06 6.14
N HIS A 629 -13.24 8.15 6.29
CA HIS A 629 -13.14 6.94 7.09
C HIS A 629 -13.14 5.67 6.22
N ASN A 630 -12.56 5.76 5.01
CA ASN A 630 -12.39 4.61 4.14
C ASN A 630 -11.51 3.52 4.81
N SER A 631 -11.94 2.26 4.67
CA SER A 631 -11.24 1.07 5.15
C SER A 631 -9.73 1.03 4.84
N SER A 632 -9.35 1.41 3.62
CA SER A 632 -7.95 1.42 3.19
C SER A 632 -7.14 2.54 3.87
N LEU A 633 -7.75 3.71 4.08
CA LEU A 633 -7.14 4.85 4.75
C LEU A 633 -7.00 4.60 6.25
N LEU A 634 -8.01 4.01 6.89
CA LEU A 634 -7.97 3.62 8.30
C LEU A 634 -6.94 2.52 8.57
N ALA A 635 -6.85 1.51 7.69
CA ALA A 635 -5.81 0.48 7.78
C ALA A 635 -4.39 1.08 7.59
N ALA A 636 -4.25 2.08 6.72
CA ALA A 636 -3.00 2.81 6.56
C ALA A 636 -2.63 3.60 7.83
N ARG A 637 -3.56 4.39 8.39
CA ARG A 637 -3.38 5.12 9.66
C ARG A 637 -2.99 4.20 10.81
N LEU A 638 -3.66 3.06 10.93
CA LEU A 638 -3.34 2.02 11.93
C LEU A 638 -1.88 1.53 11.82
N ALA A 639 -1.33 1.50 10.60
CA ALA A 639 0.04 1.08 10.36
C ALA A 639 1.06 2.22 10.57
N THR A 640 0.79 3.42 10.03
CA THR A 640 1.70 4.58 10.05
C THR A 640 1.78 5.20 11.43
N ASP A 641 0.64 5.54 12.03
CA ASP A 641 0.59 6.37 13.22
C ASP A 641 1.17 5.60 14.41
N ALA A 642 0.87 4.30 14.49
CA ALA A 642 1.47 3.43 15.49
C ALA A 642 2.99 3.27 15.32
N ALA A 643 3.50 3.29 14.09
CA ALA A 643 4.94 3.24 13.83
C ALA A 643 5.62 4.58 14.19
N ASP A 644 4.95 5.71 13.96
CA ASP A 644 5.44 7.03 14.34
C ASP A 644 5.49 7.20 15.86
N VAL A 645 4.48 6.71 16.58
CA VAL A 645 4.48 6.64 18.06
C VAL A 645 5.67 5.81 18.57
N LYS A 646 5.95 4.66 17.95
CA LYS A 646 7.12 3.84 18.28
C LYS A 646 8.42 4.62 18.07
N SER A 647 8.57 5.26 16.92
CA SER A 647 9.79 6.01 16.60
C SER A 647 9.99 7.17 17.56
N ALA A 648 8.92 7.89 17.91
CA ALA A 648 8.95 8.99 18.86
C ALA A 648 9.37 8.55 20.27
N ILE A 649 8.79 7.47 20.80
CA ILE A 649 8.96 7.09 22.22
C ILE A 649 10.14 6.12 22.42
N ALA A 650 10.31 5.14 21.55
CA ALA A 650 11.33 4.11 21.75
C ALA A 650 12.67 4.45 21.10
N GLU A 651 12.66 5.03 19.89
CA GLU A 651 13.90 5.28 19.16
C GLU A 651 14.48 6.65 19.50
N ARG A 652 13.68 7.72 19.38
CA ARG A 652 14.18 9.10 19.56
C ARG A 652 14.55 9.42 21.00
N ILE A 653 13.76 9.01 21.99
CA ILE A 653 14.11 9.23 23.41
C ILE A 653 15.47 8.59 23.74
N SER A 654 15.73 7.37 23.25
CA SER A 654 17.01 6.70 23.47
C SER A 654 18.19 7.50 22.89
N VAL A 655 18.03 8.09 21.71
CA VAL A 655 19.09 8.88 21.06
C VAL A 655 19.26 10.24 21.73
N ILE A 656 18.16 10.89 22.12
CA ILE A 656 18.18 12.18 22.83
C ILE A 656 18.90 12.02 24.17
N LEU A 657 18.56 11.00 24.95
CA LEU A 657 19.18 10.75 26.25
C LEU A 657 20.68 10.47 26.09
N GLN A 658 21.06 9.62 25.13
CA GLN A 658 22.46 9.35 24.80
C GLN A 658 23.22 10.63 24.42
N ASN A 659 22.64 11.47 23.56
CA ASN A 659 23.26 12.71 23.11
C ASN A 659 23.36 13.75 24.23
N MET A 660 22.35 13.85 25.10
CA MET A 660 22.39 14.73 26.27
C MET A 660 23.50 14.31 27.23
N THR A 661 23.62 13.01 27.53
CA THR A 661 24.72 12.50 28.34
C THR A 661 26.07 12.80 27.68
N SER A 662 26.22 12.50 26.39
CA SER A 662 27.46 12.80 25.65
C SER A 662 27.81 14.28 25.69
N LEU A 663 26.82 15.17 25.58
CA LEU A 663 27.03 16.60 25.64
C LEU A 663 27.51 17.02 27.04
N LEU A 664 26.77 16.66 28.09
CA LEU A 664 27.10 16.99 29.47
C LEU A 664 28.50 16.48 29.87
N THR A 665 28.81 15.24 29.51
CA THR A 665 30.11 14.62 29.79
C THR A 665 31.23 15.27 28.98
N SER A 666 31.00 15.75 27.74
CA SER A 666 32.02 16.49 26.98
C SER A 666 32.29 17.89 27.54
N PHE A 667 31.27 18.56 28.07
CA PHE A 667 31.40 19.93 28.61
C PHE A 667 32.24 19.97 29.90
N ILE A 668 32.09 18.98 30.79
CA ILE A 668 32.78 18.97 32.10
C ILE A 668 34.32 19.02 31.94
N PRO A 669 34.99 18.09 31.21
CA PRO A 669 36.43 18.14 31.00
C PRO A 669 36.89 19.35 30.19
N SER A 670 36.08 19.82 29.23
CA SER A 670 36.42 21.00 28.42
C SER A 670 36.48 22.27 29.28
N PHE A 671 35.55 22.41 30.24
CA PHE A 671 35.55 23.55 31.17
C PHE A 671 36.70 23.44 32.17
N TYR A 672 36.93 22.26 32.76
CA TYR A 672 38.05 22.03 33.67
C TYR A 672 39.43 22.15 33.00
N GLY A 673 39.56 21.80 31.73
CA GLY A 673 40.80 21.98 30.95
C GLY A 673 41.11 23.43 30.60
N MET A 674 40.09 24.31 30.58
CA MET A 674 40.25 25.74 30.25
C MET A 674 40.63 26.59 31.47
N VAL A 675 40.27 26.18 32.68
CA VAL A 675 40.56 26.88 33.94
C VAL A 675 42.06 27.06 34.24
N PRO A 676 42.95 26.05 34.03
CA PRO A 676 44.39 26.21 34.22
C PRO A 676 45.01 27.23 33.24
N THR A 677 44.54 27.25 31.99
CA THR A 677 45.03 28.19 30.95
C THR A 677 44.62 29.64 31.19
N LEU A 678 43.49 29.88 31.87
CA LEU A 678 43.08 31.23 32.28
C LEU A 678 43.85 31.70 33.52
N SER A 679 44.11 30.82 34.49
CA SER A 679 44.91 31.17 35.68
C SER A 679 46.37 31.49 35.33
N ALA A 680 46.96 30.80 34.34
CA ALA A 680 48.32 31.08 33.88
C ALA A 680 48.48 32.40 33.09
N LYS A 681 47.38 33.02 32.62
CA LYS A 681 47.41 34.28 31.85
C LYS A 681 47.12 35.55 32.66
N VAL A 682 46.75 35.43 33.94
CA VAL A 682 46.38 36.57 34.81
C VAL A 682 47.50 36.97 35.78
N SER A 683 48.71 36.41 35.69
CA SER A 683 49.87 36.91 36.43
C SER A 683 50.94 37.48 35.50
N PRO A 684 50.90 38.78 35.16
CA PRO A 684 52.09 39.54 34.83
C PRO A 684 52.59 40.24 36.11
N HIS A 685 53.87 40.04 36.40
CA HIS A 685 54.70 40.72 37.41
C HIS A 685 54.53 40.32 38.89
N SER A 686 55.34 39.33 39.29
CA SER A 686 56.03 39.33 40.58
C SER A 686 57.39 38.64 40.47
N GLN A 687 58.43 39.47 40.28
CA GLN A 687 59.87 39.27 40.60
C GLN A 687 60.62 38.16 39.84
N ARG A 688 61.83 38.35 39.31
CA ARG A 688 62.88 39.37 39.48
C ARG A 688 63.83 39.26 38.28
#